data_AF-A0AAN6ZZ64-F1
#
_entry.id   AF-A0AAN6ZZ64-F1
#
_cell.length_a   1.000
_cell.length_b   1.000
_cell.length_c   1.000
_cell.angle_alpha   90.00
_cell.angle_beta   90.00
_cell.angle_gamma   90.00
#
_symmetry.space_group_name_H-M   'P 1'
#
loop_
_entity.id
_entity.type
_entity.pdbx_description
1 polymer ?
#
loop_
_entity_poly.entity_id
_entity_poly.type
_entity_poly.pdbx_seq_one_letter_code
_entity_poly.pdbx_strand_id
1 'polypeptide(L)'
;MLPRQRIFRLPAPTSPIFSTTSRRLSFCSVPASIRRGRNATPRLHSSPRGGSSSLSNFSTYTALRKRKDGFFDGPVDPLSEEEKKANLEKAEAEEKEAAKAKSSSSDAAASGKDGKGTPESPDGKGSAAGGTSSGSAGDDSGSTGGKRGRKSDKALTKPVVPEIYPQVLAIPIAKRPLFPGFYKAITIKDPNVAAAITEMFKRGQPYVGAFLFKDENADDDVIRNPEDVHDVGVFAQVTSAFPMNSQGGESGGLTAILYPHRRIRLSSLIPPGGVDASNAIPTTEPIPAPTPPKASEEADQKGDVVASFEESAVEQKPEAPKKVYEVTSFLKKYPVSIANVDNLTEEPHDPKSPVVRAVTNEIVNVFKEVASMNSLFRDQISTFSISQSAGNVMSEPAKLADFAAAVSAGEPAELQEVLESLNVEDRMHKALLVLKKELANAQLQSKITKDVESKITKRQREYWLMEQMKGIRRELGIESDGKDKLVEKFKEKADKLAMPDAVRKVFDEELNKLAHLEPAASEFNVTRNYLDWLTQIPWGLRSAENFDIQNAMKVLDEDHYGLKDVKDRILEFIAVGKLRGTIEGKILCFVGPPGVGKTSIGKSIARALNREYYRFSVGGLTDVAEIKGHRRTYVGALPGRVIQALKKCKTENPLILIDEIDKIGRGYQGDPSSALLELLDPEQNSSFLDHYMDVPVDLSRVLFVCTANMTDTIPRPLLDRMEVIRLSGYVADEKMAIAERYLAPQAQDLAGLKQVDVQLSKVAIEELIKSYCREAGVRNLKKQIEKVYRKSALKIVQDLGEEVLPEAKALTDDGKAALEESEKEGKTEEVGTEATEKETTEQPRVPLKVPESVHVVIDKDNLKDYVGPPIFTSDRLYDVTPPGVTMGLAWTQLGGAAMYVEAILQAALRSSSRPSLEITGNLKTVMKESSTIAYSFAKSLMAREFPENHFLEKAKIHVHVPEGAVQKDGPSAGVTMATSLLSLALESPVDPTVAMTGELTLTGKVLRIGGLREKTVAARRAGCKMIIFPQDNISDWLELPENIKEGIEGRPANWYSEVFDLIFPNLDREKANKCKICDNKKEKREKKSDDDDSD
;
A
#
# COMPACT_ATOMS: atom_id res chain seq x y z
N MET A 1 -55.99 53.43 7.45
CA MET A 1 -57.01 54.02 6.55
C MET A 1 -56.55 53.70 5.13
N LEU A 2 -57.32 53.14 4.18
CA LEU A 2 -58.72 52.67 4.09
C LEU A 2 -58.76 51.27 3.36
N PRO A 3 -59.91 50.56 3.21
CA PRO A 3 -59.92 49.07 3.33
C PRO A 3 -60.62 48.26 2.21
N ARG A 4 -60.78 46.92 2.46
CA ARG A 4 -61.72 45.91 1.85
C ARG A 4 -61.24 45.22 0.55
N GLN A 5 -61.67 43.99 0.15
CA GLN A 5 -62.66 42.99 0.65
C GLN A 5 -62.31 41.54 0.10
N ARG A 6 -62.41 40.44 0.89
CA ARG A 6 -63.45 39.33 0.89
C ARG A 6 -63.59 38.43 -0.39
N ILE A 7 -63.91 37.10 -0.35
CA ILE A 7 -63.94 36.01 0.70
C ILE A 7 -64.33 34.60 0.07
N PHE A 8 -64.19 33.46 0.81
CA PHE A 8 -64.79 32.08 0.60
C PHE A 8 -64.25 31.14 -0.53
N ARG A 9 -64.32 29.77 -0.48
CA ARG A 9 -64.84 28.77 0.53
C ARG A 9 -64.21 27.33 0.46
N LEU A 10 -64.44 26.57 1.55
CA LEU A 10 -64.15 25.15 1.93
C LEU A 10 -64.96 24.06 1.15
N PRO A 11 -64.85 22.70 1.36
CA PRO A 11 -64.27 21.85 2.47
C PRO A 11 -63.24 20.76 1.98
N ALA A 12 -63.01 19.50 2.46
CA ALA A 12 -63.72 18.49 3.30
C ALA A 12 -62.79 17.40 4.02
N PRO A 13 -63.01 16.05 4.13
CA PRO A 13 -62.43 15.15 5.19
C PRO A 13 -61.40 14.09 4.65
N THR A 14 -60.97 12.94 5.25
CA THR A 14 -61.44 12.00 6.33
C THR A 14 -60.24 11.21 6.97
N SER A 15 -60.45 10.19 7.85
CA SER A 15 -59.38 9.66 8.77
C SER A 15 -59.50 8.15 9.26
N PRO A 16 -59.27 7.70 10.54
CA PRO A 16 -58.25 6.66 10.94
C PRO A 16 -58.77 5.51 11.89
N ILE A 17 -57.93 4.78 12.70
CA ILE A 17 -58.25 4.12 14.03
C ILE A 17 -57.07 3.39 14.80
N PHE A 18 -57.27 3.06 16.10
CA PHE A 18 -56.36 2.53 17.19
C PHE A 18 -56.05 0.98 17.19
N SER A 19 -55.40 0.26 18.15
CA SER A 19 -55.11 0.39 19.63
C SER A 19 -53.89 -0.42 20.21
N THR A 20 -53.97 -1.13 21.38
CA THR A 20 -52.81 -1.48 22.29
C THR A 20 -52.86 -2.86 23.05
N THR A 21 -51.78 -3.19 23.82
CA THR A 21 -51.67 -4.09 25.04
C THR A 21 -51.19 -5.58 24.92
N SER A 22 -51.04 -6.33 26.06
CA SER A 22 -49.97 -7.37 26.26
C SER A 22 -50.26 -8.59 27.20
N ARG A 23 -49.70 -9.81 26.93
CA ARG A 23 -49.03 -10.82 27.86
C ARG A 23 -49.06 -12.34 27.45
N ARG A 24 -47.89 -13.01 27.60
CA ARG A 24 -47.56 -14.40 28.10
C ARG A 24 -47.93 -15.75 27.38
N LEU A 25 -46.84 -16.47 26.99
CA LEU A 25 -46.38 -17.86 27.39
C LEU A 25 -46.72 -19.18 26.61
N SER A 26 -45.67 -20.04 26.58
CA SER A 26 -45.59 -21.50 26.26
C SER A 26 -45.66 -21.92 24.77
N PHE A 27 -45.04 -23.01 24.26
CA PHE A 27 -44.36 -24.21 24.85
C PHE A 27 -43.04 -24.60 24.09
N CYS A 28 -42.37 -25.69 24.54
CA CYS A 28 -41.18 -26.47 24.04
C CYS A 28 -40.68 -26.34 22.56
N SER A 29 -39.44 -26.69 22.18
CA SER A 29 -38.57 -27.80 22.66
C SER A 29 -37.01 -27.55 22.59
N VAL A 30 -36.19 -28.62 22.56
CA VAL A 30 -34.79 -28.77 23.07
C VAL A 30 -34.04 -29.87 22.25
N PRO A 31 -32.69 -30.03 22.20
CA PRO A 31 -31.51 -29.13 22.13
C PRO A 31 -30.53 -29.47 20.94
N ALA A 32 -29.35 -28.83 20.86
CA ALA A 32 -28.08 -29.46 20.41
C ALA A 32 -26.84 -28.66 20.88
N SER A 33 -25.63 -29.27 20.92
CA SER A 33 -24.37 -28.62 21.32
C SER A 33 -23.10 -29.42 20.95
N ILE A 34 -21.91 -28.88 21.30
CA ILE A 34 -20.63 -29.60 21.63
C ILE A 34 -19.62 -30.02 20.50
N ARG A 35 -18.43 -29.38 20.58
CA ARG A 35 -17.01 -29.86 20.40
C ARG A 35 -16.36 -30.29 19.06
N ARG A 36 -15.17 -29.70 18.84
CA ARG A 36 -13.80 -30.28 18.59
C ARG A 36 -13.63 -31.60 17.80
N GLY A 37 -12.66 -31.61 16.87
CA GLY A 37 -11.90 -32.83 16.48
C GLY A 37 -10.73 -32.57 15.52
N ARG A 38 -9.53 -33.13 15.78
CA ARG A 38 -8.36 -33.19 14.85
C ARG A 38 -8.18 -34.61 14.32
N ASN A 39 -7.52 -34.76 13.16
CA ASN A 39 -6.53 -35.80 12.75
C ASN A 39 -6.69 -36.18 11.25
N ALA A 40 -5.67 -36.62 10.49
CA ALA A 40 -4.20 -36.60 10.66
C ALA A 40 -3.48 -36.79 9.30
N THR A 41 -2.14 -36.66 9.28
CA THR A 41 -1.22 -36.79 8.12
C THR A 41 -0.89 -38.25 7.75
N PRO A 42 -0.20 -38.50 6.62
CA PRO A 42 1.24 -38.88 6.75
C PRO A 42 2.22 -38.24 5.74
N ARG A 43 3.51 -38.60 5.89
CA ARG A 43 4.76 -38.05 5.32
C ARG A 43 5.01 -38.50 3.84
N LEU A 44 5.96 -37.94 3.07
CA LEU A 44 7.40 -38.29 3.10
C LEU A 44 8.33 -37.30 2.33
N HIS A 45 9.65 -37.54 2.42
CA HIS A 45 10.81 -36.78 1.85
C HIS A 45 10.78 -36.67 0.29
N SER A 46 11.56 -35.82 -0.42
CA SER A 46 12.97 -35.45 -0.20
C SER A 46 13.47 -34.19 -0.97
N SER A 47 14.77 -33.88 -0.80
CA SER A 47 15.62 -32.88 -1.49
C SER A 47 16.97 -33.58 -1.85
N PRO A 48 17.93 -33.07 -2.67
CA PRO A 48 18.29 -31.65 -2.91
C PRO A 48 18.90 -31.31 -4.32
N ARG A 49 19.61 -30.17 -4.42
CA ARG A 49 20.47 -29.63 -5.52
C ARG A 49 19.72 -28.92 -6.68
N GLY A 50 20.29 -27.89 -7.31
CA GLY A 50 21.49 -27.10 -6.94
C GLY A 50 22.09 -26.25 -8.06
N GLY A 51 22.51 -25.02 -7.73
CA GLY A 51 23.26 -24.08 -8.58
C GLY A 51 22.40 -23.14 -9.48
N SER A 52 22.86 -21.99 -9.97
CA SER A 52 23.67 -20.86 -9.44
C SER A 52 24.37 -20.09 -10.57
N SER A 53 23.73 -19.05 -11.09
CA SER A 53 24.35 -17.95 -11.85
C SER A 53 23.31 -16.81 -11.98
N SER A 54 23.55 -15.50 -11.89
CA SER A 54 24.65 -14.58 -11.54
C SER A 54 24.76 -13.51 -12.63
N LEU A 55 24.57 -12.24 -12.25
CA LEU A 55 24.89 -11.02 -13.04
C LEU A 55 24.06 -10.81 -14.32
N SER A 56 23.87 -9.59 -14.83
CA SER A 56 23.91 -8.24 -14.20
C SER A 56 23.27 -7.20 -15.13
N ASN A 57 22.95 -6.03 -14.57
CA ASN A 57 22.53 -4.79 -15.21
C ASN A 57 23.11 -4.53 -16.62
N PHE A 58 22.32 -3.89 -17.48
CA PHE A 58 22.85 -2.91 -18.43
C PHE A 58 21.90 -1.71 -18.57
N SER A 59 22.48 -0.51 -18.66
CA SER A 59 21.78 0.73 -19.01
C SER A 59 22.53 1.42 -20.14
N THR A 60 21.83 2.05 -21.08
CA THR A 60 22.44 2.89 -22.11
C THR A 60 21.67 4.20 -22.30
N TYR A 61 22.40 5.23 -22.72
CA TYR A 61 21.97 6.62 -22.86
C TYR A 61 22.15 7.08 -24.32
N THR A 62 21.68 8.29 -24.62
CA THR A 62 22.18 9.22 -25.67
C THR A 62 21.99 8.97 -27.19
N ALA A 63 21.27 9.93 -27.81
CA ALA A 63 21.75 10.85 -28.88
C ALA A 63 21.48 10.64 -30.40
N LEU A 64 20.36 11.24 -30.86
CA LEU A 64 20.27 12.41 -31.78
C LEU A 64 20.95 12.47 -33.19
N ARG A 65 20.12 12.77 -34.22
CA ARG A 65 20.36 13.65 -35.42
C ARG A 65 19.07 13.70 -36.29
N LYS A 66 18.42 14.79 -36.77
CA LYS A 66 18.47 16.28 -36.67
C LYS A 66 18.78 17.10 -37.96
N ARG A 67 17.87 17.13 -38.95
CA ARG A 67 17.70 18.16 -40.04
C ARG A 67 16.19 18.26 -40.42
N LYS A 68 15.51 19.43 -40.57
CA LYS A 68 15.70 20.73 -41.31
C LYS A 68 15.02 20.69 -42.70
N ASP A 69 14.34 21.72 -43.24
CA ASP A 69 14.02 23.14 -42.89
C ASP A 69 12.63 23.52 -43.52
N GLY A 70 11.98 24.70 -43.37
CA GLY A 70 12.24 25.97 -42.65
C GLY A 70 11.38 27.16 -43.20
N PHE A 71 11.61 28.41 -42.74
CA PHE A 71 11.06 29.71 -43.24
C PHE A 71 9.59 30.09 -42.88
N PHE A 72 9.18 31.36 -42.68
CA PHE A 72 9.70 32.71 -43.10
C PHE A 72 9.86 33.73 -41.92
N ASP A 73 10.43 34.92 -42.20
CA ASP A 73 10.97 35.95 -41.27
C ASP A 73 10.05 37.09 -40.73
N GLY A 74 10.53 37.74 -39.64
CA GLY A 74 10.56 39.22 -39.52
C GLY A 74 10.24 39.83 -38.13
N PRO A 75 10.81 40.99 -37.74
CA PRO A 75 12.16 41.55 -37.97
C PRO A 75 12.96 41.76 -36.65
N VAL A 76 14.16 42.38 -36.69
CA VAL A 76 15.09 42.53 -35.55
C VAL A 76 15.68 43.95 -35.46
N ASP A 77 15.87 44.46 -34.24
CA ASP A 77 16.68 45.66 -33.91
C ASP A 77 17.99 45.29 -33.16
N PRO A 78 19.05 46.12 -33.20
CA PRO A 78 20.43 45.68 -32.92
C PRO A 78 20.92 45.79 -31.46
N LEU A 79 21.84 44.89 -31.08
CA LEU A 79 22.55 44.86 -29.79
C LEU A 79 23.92 45.56 -29.83
N SER A 80 24.45 45.91 -28.65
CA SER A 80 25.58 46.81 -28.42
C SER A 80 26.99 46.18 -28.55
N GLU A 81 27.98 47.01 -28.84
CA GLU A 81 29.38 46.63 -29.13
C GLU A 81 30.11 45.83 -28.01
N GLU A 82 29.68 45.91 -26.75
CA GLU A 82 30.38 45.27 -25.63
C GLU A 82 30.28 43.73 -25.67
N GLU A 83 29.17 43.17 -26.19
CA GLU A 83 28.99 41.72 -26.35
C GLU A 83 29.91 41.11 -27.42
N LYS A 84 30.43 41.93 -28.35
CA LYS A 84 31.34 41.48 -29.42
C LYS A 84 32.75 41.21 -28.91
N LYS A 85 33.23 41.98 -27.92
CA LYS A 85 34.57 41.80 -27.34
C LYS A 85 34.65 40.56 -26.44
N ALA A 86 33.64 40.36 -25.58
CA ALA A 86 33.59 39.22 -24.67
C ALA A 86 33.57 37.84 -25.37
N ASN A 87 33.11 37.77 -26.61
CA ASN A 87 33.12 36.54 -27.41
C ASN A 87 34.43 36.31 -28.18
N LEU A 88 35.23 37.35 -28.44
CA LEU A 88 36.55 37.21 -29.08
C LEU A 88 37.61 36.68 -28.10
N GLU A 89 37.65 37.20 -26.86
CA GLU A 89 38.61 36.75 -25.84
C GLU A 89 38.38 35.29 -25.39
N LYS A 90 37.14 34.78 -25.51
CA LYS A 90 36.84 33.36 -25.27
C LYS A 90 37.33 32.44 -26.40
N ALA A 91 37.28 32.89 -27.66
CA ALA A 91 37.68 32.07 -28.80
C ALA A 91 39.19 31.78 -28.80
N GLU A 92 40.04 32.75 -28.42
CA GLU A 92 41.50 32.56 -28.36
C GLU A 92 42.00 31.75 -27.15
N ALA A 93 41.12 31.44 -26.19
CA ALA A 93 41.43 30.66 -25.00
C ALA A 93 41.31 29.14 -25.24
N GLU A 94 40.22 28.69 -25.87
CA GLU A 94 39.94 27.26 -26.07
C GLU A 94 40.89 26.58 -27.08
N GLU A 95 41.46 27.32 -28.03
CA GLU A 95 42.32 26.75 -29.09
C GLU A 95 43.76 26.41 -28.61
N LYS A 96 44.15 26.73 -27.36
CA LYS A 96 45.52 26.50 -26.85
C LYS A 96 45.70 25.28 -25.95
N GLU A 97 44.63 24.66 -25.45
CA GLU A 97 44.76 23.56 -24.47
C GLU A 97 44.75 22.15 -25.11
N ALA A 98 44.22 22.00 -26.32
CA ALA A 98 44.14 20.70 -27.01
C ALA A 98 45.49 20.17 -27.56
N ALA A 99 46.59 20.93 -27.46
CA ALA A 99 47.82 20.71 -28.23
C ALA A 99 49.01 20.14 -27.44
N LYS A 100 48.80 19.37 -26.35
CA LYS A 100 49.93 18.92 -25.50
C LYS A 100 49.83 17.52 -24.84
N ALA A 101 49.46 16.48 -25.60
CA ALA A 101 49.37 15.11 -25.04
C ALA A 101 49.77 13.95 -26.00
N LYS A 102 51.01 13.92 -26.52
CA LYS A 102 51.62 12.71 -27.15
C LYS A 102 53.16 12.67 -27.05
N SER A 103 53.72 11.83 -26.17
CA SER A 103 55.12 11.34 -26.28
C SER A 103 55.50 10.21 -25.28
N SER A 104 55.17 8.96 -25.60
CA SER A 104 55.82 7.71 -25.10
C SER A 104 55.16 6.51 -25.80
N SER A 105 55.72 5.93 -26.87
CA SER A 105 56.80 4.91 -26.91
C SER A 105 56.38 3.52 -26.39
N SER A 106 56.66 2.39 -27.07
CA SER A 106 57.03 2.11 -28.47
C SER A 106 56.91 0.58 -28.73
N ASP A 107 57.29 0.13 -29.94
CA ASP A 107 57.57 -1.27 -30.34
C ASP A 107 56.38 -2.17 -30.73
N ALA A 108 56.48 -3.13 -31.68
CA ALA A 108 57.34 -3.24 -32.88
C ALA A 108 56.82 -4.36 -33.83
N ALA A 109 56.85 -4.13 -35.16
CA ALA A 109 56.79 -5.11 -36.28
C ALA A 109 55.56 -6.08 -36.38
N ALA A 110 54.95 -6.38 -37.54
CA ALA A 110 55.10 -5.99 -38.97
C ALA A 110 53.73 -6.29 -39.70
N SER A 111 53.53 -6.28 -41.04
CA SER A 111 54.42 -6.16 -42.21
C SER A 111 53.78 -5.49 -43.46
N GLY A 112 52.68 -6.00 -44.03
CA GLY A 112 52.08 -5.50 -45.28
C GLY A 112 50.83 -6.28 -45.76
N LYS A 113 50.21 -5.94 -46.91
CA LYS A 113 50.64 -5.00 -47.97
C LYS A 113 49.47 -4.59 -48.91
N ASP A 114 49.48 -3.35 -49.44
CA ASP A 114 48.75 -2.76 -50.62
C ASP A 114 47.20 -2.90 -50.75
N GLY A 115 46.41 -1.94 -51.30
CA GLY A 115 46.64 -0.52 -51.67
C GLY A 115 45.61 0.09 -52.68
N LYS A 116 45.18 1.37 -52.48
CA LYS A 116 44.40 2.29 -53.38
C LYS A 116 42.95 1.90 -53.81
N GLY A 117 42.00 2.81 -54.10
CA GLY A 117 41.86 4.26 -53.83
C GLY A 117 41.02 5.09 -54.85
N THR A 118 40.16 6.04 -54.38
CA THR A 118 39.67 7.31 -55.04
C THR A 118 38.79 7.26 -56.34
N PRO A 119 38.09 8.35 -56.79
CA PRO A 119 37.37 9.45 -56.08
C PRO A 119 36.05 10.00 -56.75
N GLU A 120 35.36 10.95 -56.05
CA GLU A 120 34.75 12.25 -56.52
C GLU A 120 33.49 12.44 -57.46
N SER A 121 32.56 13.30 -56.96
CA SER A 121 31.94 14.50 -57.62
C SER A 121 30.81 14.37 -58.70
N PRO A 122 30.11 15.48 -59.13
CA PRO A 122 29.33 16.43 -58.31
C PRO A 122 27.99 16.98 -58.94
N ASP A 123 27.28 17.84 -58.18
CA ASP A 123 26.41 19.01 -58.57
C ASP A 123 25.25 18.98 -59.62
N GLY A 124 24.13 19.65 -59.25
CA GLY A 124 23.66 20.83 -60.03
C GLY A 124 22.18 20.99 -60.49
N LYS A 125 21.45 21.94 -59.86
CA LYS A 125 20.32 22.80 -60.38
C LYS A 125 18.99 22.16 -60.90
N GLY A 126 17.85 22.86 -60.67
CA GLY A 126 16.73 22.86 -61.65
C GLY A 126 15.25 23.01 -61.18
N SER A 127 14.80 24.24 -60.90
CA SER A 127 13.47 24.85 -61.15
C SER A 127 12.11 24.07 -61.18
N ALA A 128 11.14 24.68 -60.48
CA ALA A 128 9.75 25.02 -60.92
C ALA A 128 8.58 23.99 -60.92
N ALA A 129 7.64 24.23 -59.99
CA ALA A 129 6.19 24.46 -60.18
C ALA A 129 5.24 23.41 -60.83
N GLY A 130 4.32 22.89 -59.99
CA GLY A 130 2.87 22.97 -60.23
C GLY A 130 2.15 21.79 -60.92
N GLY A 131 0.81 21.78 -60.80
CA GLY A 131 -0.09 21.02 -61.69
C GLY A 131 -0.67 19.72 -61.11
N THR A 132 -1.98 19.74 -60.84
CA THR A 132 -2.78 18.57 -60.45
C THR A 132 -3.13 17.64 -61.62
N SER A 133 -3.41 16.37 -61.27
CA SER A 133 -4.42 15.47 -61.87
C SER A 133 -4.28 14.87 -63.29
N SER A 134 -4.26 13.53 -63.27
CA SER A 134 -5.04 12.58 -64.10
C SER A 134 -4.70 12.33 -65.60
N GLY A 135 -4.05 11.18 -65.83
CA GLY A 135 -4.22 10.30 -67.00
C GLY A 135 -3.47 10.67 -68.29
N SER A 136 -3.07 9.74 -69.16
CA SER A 136 -3.08 8.25 -69.11
C SER A 136 -2.10 7.69 -70.18
N ALA A 137 -1.62 6.44 -70.00
CA ALA A 137 -0.52 5.81 -70.77
C ALA A 137 0.85 6.51 -70.57
N GLY A 138 2.01 5.85 -70.64
CA GLY A 138 2.44 4.62 -71.32
C GLY A 138 3.41 5.03 -72.45
N ASP A 139 4.62 4.47 -72.60
CA ASP A 139 5.11 3.13 -72.22
C ASP A 139 6.63 3.13 -71.85
N ASP A 140 7.24 1.94 -71.73
CA ASP A 140 8.52 1.63 -71.07
C ASP A 140 9.83 1.77 -71.88
N SER A 141 10.89 2.17 -71.15
CA SER A 141 12.36 1.91 -71.24
C SER A 141 13.14 1.71 -72.58
N GLY A 142 14.39 1.22 -72.45
CA GLY A 142 15.39 1.03 -73.52
C GLY A 142 16.54 2.06 -73.50
N SER A 143 17.53 2.02 -72.59
CA SER A 143 18.60 0.99 -72.43
C SER A 143 19.69 1.00 -73.52
N THR A 144 20.87 0.49 -73.17
CA THR A 144 22.11 0.54 -73.97
C THR A 144 22.02 -0.11 -75.36
N GLY A 145 22.42 0.65 -76.38
CA GLY A 145 23.45 0.21 -77.34
C GLY A 145 23.15 -0.95 -78.31
N GLY A 146 22.52 -0.63 -79.46
CA GLY A 146 22.97 -1.15 -80.75
C GLY A 146 22.21 -2.33 -81.40
N LYS A 147 22.11 -2.26 -82.74
CA LYS A 147 21.78 -3.33 -83.72
C LYS A 147 20.43 -4.08 -83.58
N ARG A 148 19.45 -3.63 -84.39
CA ARG A 148 18.48 -4.42 -85.22
C ARG A 148 18.03 -5.82 -84.67
N GLY A 149 16.79 -5.97 -84.15
CA GLY A 149 16.34 -7.23 -83.49
C GLY A 149 14.92 -7.83 -83.72
N ARG A 150 13.86 -7.09 -84.13
CA ARG A 150 12.52 -7.59 -84.59
C ARG A 150 11.65 -8.51 -83.64
N LYS A 151 10.58 -7.91 -83.05
CA LYS A 151 9.29 -8.53 -82.56
C LYS A 151 9.39 -9.51 -81.34
N SER A 152 8.32 -9.92 -80.62
CA SER A 152 6.84 -9.79 -80.77
C SER A 152 6.07 -9.78 -79.42
N ASP A 153 4.83 -9.29 -79.43
CA ASP A 153 3.87 -9.21 -78.30
C ASP A 153 3.20 -10.54 -77.87
N LYS A 154 2.61 -10.56 -76.66
CA LYS A 154 1.41 -11.35 -76.31
C LYS A 154 0.66 -10.70 -75.13
N ALA A 155 -0.68 -10.59 -75.21
CA ALA A 155 -1.52 -9.85 -74.26
C ALA A 155 -2.18 -10.75 -73.19
N LEU A 156 -2.58 -10.13 -72.07
CA LEU A 156 -3.31 -10.78 -70.96
C LEU A 156 -4.83 -10.75 -71.16
N THR A 157 -5.48 -11.90 -70.99
CA THR A 157 -6.94 -12.05 -70.97
C THR A 157 -7.50 -11.80 -69.56
N LYS A 158 -8.74 -11.30 -69.47
CA LYS A 158 -9.46 -11.21 -68.17
C LYS A 158 -9.85 -12.63 -67.71
N PRO A 159 -9.62 -13.01 -66.43
CA PRO A 159 -10.09 -14.29 -65.92
C PRO A 159 -11.62 -14.31 -65.80
N VAL A 160 -12.24 -15.40 -66.24
CA VAL A 160 -13.68 -15.66 -66.04
C VAL A 160 -13.88 -16.25 -64.65
N VAL A 161 -14.93 -15.81 -63.94
CA VAL A 161 -15.25 -16.28 -62.59
C VAL A 161 -16.00 -17.62 -62.68
N PRO A 162 -15.56 -18.69 -62.00
CA PRO A 162 -16.25 -19.99 -62.03
C PRO A 162 -17.65 -19.92 -61.42
N GLU A 163 -18.65 -20.42 -62.14
CA GLU A 163 -20.02 -20.55 -61.62
C GLU A 163 -20.12 -21.55 -60.48
N ILE A 164 -19.34 -22.65 -60.53
CA ILE A 164 -19.28 -23.68 -59.49
C ILE A 164 -17.85 -23.75 -58.96
N TYR A 165 -17.67 -23.51 -57.65
CA TYR A 165 -16.38 -23.59 -56.96
C TYR A 165 -16.65 -24.10 -55.52
N PRO A 166 -16.79 -25.43 -55.33
CA PRO A 166 -17.50 -26.00 -54.17
C PRO A 166 -16.66 -26.08 -52.89
N GLN A 167 -15.37 -25.73 -52.95
CA GLN A 167 -14.48 -25.68 -51.80
C GLN A 167 -13.59 -24.43 -51.92
N VAL A 168 -13.45 -23.67 -50.83
CA VAL A 168 -12.73 -22.39 -50.77
C VAL A 168 -11.85 -22.30 -49.53
N LEU A 169 -10.82 -21.44 -49.58
CA LEU A 169 -10.21 -20.91 -48.36
C LEU A 169 -11.27 -20.05 -47.64
N ALA A 170 -11.58 -20.38 -46.40
CA ALA A 170 -12.56 -19.67 -45.59
C ALA A 170 -11.85 -18.65 -44.69
N ILE A 171 -12.20 -17.37 -44.84
CA ILE A 171 -11.63 -16.25 -44.10
C ILE A 171 -12.74 -15.63 -43.25
N PRO A 172 -12.55 -15.49 -41.92
CA PRO A 172 -13.50 -14.78 -41.08
C PRO A 172 -13.40 -13.26 -41.30
N ILE A 173 -14.51 -12.56 -41.12
CA ILE A 173 -14.56 -11.10 -41.04
C ILE A 173 -15.19 -10.72 -39.70
N ALA A 174 -14.53 -9.83 -38.97
CA ALA A 174 -15.06 -9.25 -37.74
C ALA A 174 -15.95 -8.02 -38.02
N LYS A 175 -16.93 -7.79 -37.13
CA LYS A 175 -17.74 -6.55 -36.97
C LYS A 175 -18.66 -6.12 -38.12
N ARG A 176 -18.47 -6.54 -39.37
CA ARG A 176 -19.41 -6.19 -40.45
C ARG A 176 -19.38 -7.19 -41.62
N PRO A 177 -20.53 -7.74 -42.05
CA PRO A 177 -20.57 -8.65 -43.19
C PRO A 177 -20.21 -7.94 -44.50
N LEU A 178 -19.77 -8.74 -45.48
CA LEU A 178 -19.41 -8.28 -46.82
C LEU A 178 -20.60 -8.49 -47.77
N PHE A 179 -20.99 -7.47 -48.52
CA PHE A 179 -22.09 -7.55 -49.50
C PHE A 179 -21.55 -7.61 -50.94
N PRO A 180 -22.21 -8.35 -51.87
CA PRO A 180 -21.82 -8.40 -53.28
C PRO A 180 -21.63 -7.01 -53.93
N GLY A 181 -20.57 -6.86 -54.72
CA GLY A 181 -20.22 -5.62 -55.43
C GLY A 181 -19.32 -4.62 -54.67
N PHE A 182 -19.10 -4.79 -53.36
CA PHE A 182 -18.36 -3.80 -52.55
C PHE A 182 -16.93 -4.23 -52.22
N TYR A 183 -15.94 -3.51 -52.74
CA TYR A 183 -14.53 -3.73 -52.41
C TYR A 183 -14.26 -3.57 -50.90
N LYS A 184 -13.60 -4.55 -50.30
CA LYS A 184 -13.21 -4.54 -48.88
C LYS A 184 -11.75 -4.93 -48.73
N ALA A 185 -10.94 -4.02 -48.17
CA ALA A 185 -9.64 -4.38 -47.65
C ALA A 185 -9.80 -5.13 -46.31
N ILE A 186 -9.09 -6.25 -46.17
CA ILE A 186 -8.89 -6.99 -44.93
C ILE A 186 -7.38 -7.05 -44.62
N THR A 187 -7.02 -7.20 -43.36
CA THR A 187 -5.63 -7.35 -42.91
C THR A 187 -5.48 -8.69 -42.23
N ILE A 188 -4.72 -9.58 -42.87
CA ILE A 188 -4.35 -10.90 -42.36
C ILE A 188 -3.05 -10.77 -41.58
N LYS A 189 -3.02 -11.25 -40.34
CA LYS A 189 -1.84 -11.29 -39.46
C LYS A 189 -1.13 -12.64 -39.57
N ASP A 190 -1.90 -13.71 -39.72
CA ASP A 190 -1.43 -15.09 -39.68
C ASP A 190 -0.55 -15.41 -40.91
N PRO A 191 0.75 -15.70 -40.75
CA PRO A 191 1.66 -15.88 -41.88
C PRO A 191 1.30 -17.11 -42.73
N ASN A 192 0.61 -18.09 -42.15
CA ASN A 192 0.12 -19.28 -42.85
C ASN A 192 -1.00 -18.94 -43.85
N VAL A 193 -1.95 -18.09 -43.45
CA VAL A 193 -3.03 -17.61 -44.31
C VAL A 193 -2.48 -16.66 -45.38
N ALA A 194 -1.55 -15.78 -45.01
CA ALA A 194 -0.85 -14.91 -45.96
C ALA A 194 -0.08 -15.71 -47.02
N ALA A 195 0.62 -16.78 -46.64
CA ALA A 195 1.29 -17.69 -47.56
C ALA A 195 0.32 -18.42 -48.49
N ALA A 196 -0.79 -18.96 -47.94
CA ALA A 196 -1.83 -19.63 -48.73
C ALA A 196 -2.46 -18.71 -49.78
N ILE A 197 -2.83 -17.48 -49.40
CA ILE A 197 -3.38 -16.46 -50.33
C ILE A 197 -2.34 -16.09 -51.40
N THR A 198 -1.07 -15.95 -51.02
CA THR A 198 0.03 -15.68 -51.97
C THR A 198 0.22 -16.84 -52.96
N GLU A 199 0.04 -18.09 -52.54
CA GLU A 199 0.08 -19.25 -53.45
C GLU A 199 -1.17 -19.33 -54.35
N MET A 200 -2.36 -19.02 -53.83
CA MET A 200 -3.60 -18.92 -54.62
C MET A 200 -3.49 -17.87 -55.74
N PHE A 201 -2.86 -16.72 -55.43
CA PHE A 201 -2.60 -15.66 -56.41
C PHE A 201 -1.59 -16.13 -57.49
N LYS A 202 -0.49 -16.78 -57.08
CA LYS A 202 0.48 -17.41 -58.02
C LYS A 202 -0.12 -18.50 -58.90
N ARG A 203 -1.14 -19.21 -58.41
CA ARG A 203 -1.89 -20.25 -59.14
C ARG A 203 -3.02 -19.70 -60.03
N GLY A 204 -3.25 -18.39 -60.03
CA GLY A 204 -4.32 -17.77 -60.82
C GLY A 204 -5.74 -18.07 -60.31
N GLN A 205 -5.89 -18.51 -59.06
CA GLN A 205 -7.18 -18.86 -58.46
C GLN A 205 -7.41 -18.14 -57.12
N PRO A 206 -7.51 -16.79 -57.13
CA PRO A 206 -7.63 -16.00 -55.91
C PRO A 206 -9.08 -15.95 -55.37
N TYR A 207 -9.72 -17.11 -55.15
CA TYR A 207 -11.13 -17.19 -54.73
C TYR A 207 -11.27 -17.68 -53.27
N VAL A 208 -11.93 -16.88 -52.44
CA VAL A 208 -12.09 -17.09 -50.99
C VAL A 208 -13.56 -16.99 -50.58
N GLY A 209 -13.96 -17.70 -49.52
CA GLY A 209 -15.24 -17.53 -48.86
C GLY A 209 -15.09 -16.64 -47.63
N ALA A 210 -15.82 -15.53 -47.58
CA ALA A 210 -15.81 -14.60 -46.45
C ALA A 210 -17.05 -14.81 -45.56
N PHE A 211 -16.86 -15.07 -44.27
CA PHE A 211 -17.92 -15.36 -43.31
C PHE A 211 -17.84 -14.45 -42.07
N LEU A 212 -18.98 -14.01 -41.52
CA LEU A 212 -19.02 -13.15 -40.34
C LEU A 212 -18.84 -13.96 -39.05
N PHE A 213 -17.96 -13.54 -38.14
CA PHE A 213 -17.89 -14.10 -36.77
C PHE A 213 -19.13 -13.71 -35.96
N LYS A 214 -19.60 -14.63 -35.10
CA LYS A 214 -20.71 -14.36 -34.15
C LYS A 214 -20.28 -13.54 -32.92
N ASP A 215 -18.99 -13.55 -32.55
CA ASP A 215 -18.42 -12.65 -31.55
C ASP A 215 -17.77 -11.43 -32.25
N GLU A 216 -18.25 -10.23 -31.90
CA GLU A 216 -17.74 -8.96 -32.43
C GLU A 216 -16.30 -8.64 -32.01
N ASN A 217 -15.78 -9.35 -30.99
CA ASN A 217 -14.44 -9.17 -30.43
C ASN A 217 -13.43 -10.19 -30.96
N ALA A 218 -13.87 -11.20 -31.74
CA ALA A 218 -12.97 -12.17 -32.35
C ALA A 218 -12.12 -11.51 -33.45
N ASP A 219 -10.81 -11.74 -33.40
CA ASP A 219 -9.79 -11.06 -34.22
C ASP A 219 -8.71 -12.05 -34.73
N ASP A 220 -9.09 -13.33 -34.83
CA ASP A 220 -8.34 -14.47 -35.40
C ASP A 220 -8.57 -14.57 -36.92
N ASP A 221 -7.56 -14.96 -37.70
CA ASP A 221 -7.65 -15.11 -39.17
C ASP A 221 -8.16 -16.50 -39.65
N VAL A 222 -8.36 -17.45 -38.74
CA VAL A 222 -8.64 -18.87 -39.06
C VAL A 222 -9.84 -19.39 -38.28
N ILE A 223 -10.83 -19.93 -39.00
CA ILE A 223 -12.06 -20.49 -38.41
C ILE A 223 -11.74 -21.87 -37.82
N ARG A 224 -12.04 -22.09 -36.53
CA ARG A 224 -11.74 -23.35 -35.84
C ARG A 224 -12.97 -24.27 -35.74
N ASN A 225 -14.12 -23.73 -35.38
CA ASN A 225 -15.40 -24.45 -35.39
C ASN A 225 -16.36 -23.79 -36.39
N PRO A 226 -17.25 -24.56 -37.06
CA PRO A 226 -18.29 -23.97 -37.90
C PRO A 226 -19.29 -23.13 -37.09
N GLU A 227 -19.44 -23.41 -35.79
CA GLU A 227 -20.32 -22.66 -34.89
C GLU A 227 -19.85 -21.22 -34.63
N ASP A 228 -18.55 -20.92 -34.78
CA ASP A 228 -17.95 -19.60 -34.50
C ASP A 228 -18.45 -18.50 -35.48
N VAL A 229 -18.91 -18.90 -36.67
CA VAL A 229 -19.30 -18.01 -37.78
C VAL A 229 -20.75 -18.20 -38.21
N HIS A 230 -21.30 -17.26 -38.98
CA HIS A 230 -22.59 -17.40 -39.62
C HIS A 230 -22.56 -18.34 -40.84
N ASP A 231 -23.62 -19.14 -40.99
CA ASP A 231 -23.78 -20.13 -42.06
C ASP A 231 -23.81 -19.49 -43.46
N VAL A 232 -24.22 -18.22 -43.58
CA VAL A 232 -24.26 -17.47 -44.84
C VAL A 232 -23.12 -16.45 -44.89
N GLY A 233 -22.30 -16.58 -45.92
CA GLY A 233 -21.20 -15.67 -46.25
C GLY A 233 -21.21 -15.31 -47.74
N VAL A 234 -20.07 -14.82 -48.23
CA VAL A 234 -19.93 -14.33 -49.61
C VAL A 234 -18.67 -14.83 -50.28
N PHE A 235 -18.83 -15.33 -51.50
CA PHE A 235 -17.74 -15.72 -52.41
C PHE A 235 -17.08 -14.46 -52.96
N ALA A 236 -15.79 -14.28 -52.65
CA ALA A 236 -15.03 -13.10 -53.01
C ALA A 236 -13.73 -13.46 -53.73
N GLN A 237 -13.27 -12.53 -54.56
CA GLN A 237 -12.03 -12.63 -55.31
C GLN A 237 -10.98 -11.69 -54.69
N VAL A 238 -9.80 -12.21 -54.35
CA VAL A 238 -8.66 -11.37 -53.94
C VAL A 238 -8.13 -10.67 -55.20
N THR A 239 -8.39 -9.37 -55.32
CA THR A 239 -8.03 -8.58 -56.49
C THR A 239 -6.59 -8.06 -56.44
N SER A 240 -6.09 -7.82 -55.23
CA SER A 240 -4.69 -7.48 -54.94
C SER A 240 -4.37 -7.85 -53.50
N ALA A 241 -3.09 -8.09 -53.21
CA ALA A 241 -2.61 -8.36 -51.86
C ALA A 241 -1.20 -7.76 -51.69
N PHE A 242 -0.98 -7.07 -50.57
CA PHE A 242 0.22 -6.29 -50.29
C PHE A 242 0.83 -6.74 -48.94
N PRO A 243 2.12 -7.14 -48.90
CA PRO A 243 2.76 -7.50 -47.64
C PRO A 243 2.95 -6.28 -46.74
N MET A 244 2.74 -6.44 -45.43
CA MET A 244 2.97 -5.39 -44.45
C MET A 244 4.45 -5.35 -44.03
N ASN A 245 5.13 -4.26 -44.38
CA ASN A 245 6.53 -4.03 -44.02
C ASN A 245 6.66 -3.53 -42.56
N SER A 246 6.59 -4.44 -41.60
CA SER A 246 6.86 -4.15 -40.18
C SER A 246 8.35 -3.84 -39.94
N GLN A 247 8.64 -2.76 -39.21
CA GLN A 247 10.01 -2.42 -38.78
C GLN A 247 10.40 -3.26 -37.56
N GLY A 248 10.95 -4.43 -37.82
CA GLY A 248 11.34 -5.43 -36.82
C GLY A 248 11.13 -6.82 -37.41
N GLY A 249 12.12 -7.70 -37.26
CA GLY A 249 12.03 -9.06 -37.82
C GLY A 249 10.88 -9.87 -37.19
N GLU A 250 10.34 -10.80 -37.97
CA GLU A 250 9.36 -11.82 -37.54
C GLU A 250 7.92 -11.36 -37.21
N SER A 251 7.22 -10.82 -38.22
CA SER A 251 5.76 -11.02 -38.40
C SER A 251 5.32 -10.63 -39.82
N GLY A 252 5.02 -11.62 -40.66
CA GLY A 252 4.73 -11.44 -42.10
C GLY A 252 3.24 -11.28 -42.45
N GLY A 253 2.62 -10.18 -42.03
CA GLY A 253 1.20 -9.87 -42.33
C GLY A 253 0.95 -9.45 -43.79
N LEU A 254 -0.32 -9.53 -44.22
CA LEU A 254 -0.76 -9.29 -45.60
C LEU A 254 -2.08 -8.50 -45.62
N THR A 255 -2.12 -7.36 -46.31
CA THR A 255 -3.38 -6.63 -46.57
C THR A 255 -3.94 -7.06 -47.92
N ALA A 256 -5.13 -7.64 -47.95
CA ALA A 256 -5.78 -8.19 -49.14
C ALA A 256 -7.06 -7.42 -49.49
N ILE A 257 -7.27 -7.10 -50.77
CA ILE A 257 -8.48 -6.41 -51.25
C ILE A 257 -9.42 -7.42 -51.90
N LEU A 258 -10.50 -7.74 -51.18
CA LEU A 258 -11.57 -8.63 -51.61
C LEU A 258 -12.57 -7.88 -52.49
N TYR A 259 -12.97 -8.49 -53.60
CA TYR A 259 -14.15 -8.12 -54.38
C TYR A 259 -15.21 -9.23 -54.30
N PRO A 260 -16.34 -9.01 -53.61
CA PRO A 260 -17.40 -9.99 -53.43
C PRO A 260 -18.30 -10.13 -54.67
N HIS A 261 -18.56 -11.36 -55.10
CA HIS A 261 -19.36 -11.69 -56.29
C HIS A 261 -20.77 -12.21 -55.98
N ARG A 262 -20.92 -13.17 -55.05
CA ARG A 262 -22.22 -13.83 -54.77
C ARG A 262 -22.31 -14.44 -53.38
N ARG A 263 -23.53 -14.60 -52.86
CA ARG A 263 -23.81 -15.24 -51.56
C ARG A 263 -23.56 -16.75 -51.61
N ILE A 264 -23.05 -17.29 -50.52
CA ILE A 264 -22.75 -18.72 -50.35
C ILE A 264 -23.15 -19.20 -48.96
N ARG A 265 -23.51 -20.48 -48.84
CA ARG A 265 -23.73 -21.17 -47.57
C ARG A 265 -22.53 -22.06 -47.24
N LEU A 266 -22.07 -22.03 -46.00
CA LEU A 266 -21.12 -22.98 -45.43
C LEU A 266 -21.80 -24.34 -45.27
N SER A 267 -21.31 -25.39 -45.94
CA SER A 267 -21.89 -26.74 -45.84
C SER A 267 -21.04 -27.72 -45.04
N SER A 268 -19.72 -27.50 -44.97
CA SER A 268 -18.83 -28.15 -43.98
C SER A 268 -17.49 -27.42 -43.88
N LEU A 269 -16.86 -27.46 -42.71
CA LEU A 269 -15.57 -26.83 -42.42
C LEU A 269 -14.50 -27.91 -42.14
N ILE A 270 -13.31 -27.75 -42.72
CA ILE A 270 -12.10 -28.50 -42.39
C ILE A 270 -11.20 -27.56 -41.57
N PRO A 271 -10.97 -27.84 -40.27
CA PRO A 271 -10.18 -26.99 -39.39
C PRO A 271 -8.66 -27.16 -39.61
N PRO A 272 -7.83 -26.19 -39.20
CA PRO A 272 -6.38 -26.26 -39.30
C PRO A 272 -5.80 -27.43 -38.48
N GLY A 273 -5.08 -28.36 -39.14
CA GLY A 273 -4.24 -29.37 -38.49
C GLY A 273 -4.78 -30.81 -38.38
N GLY A 274 -5.97 -31.10 -38.91
CA GLY A 274 -6.66 -32.39 -38.67
C GLY A 274 -6.29 -33.59 -39.56
N VAL A 275 -5.03 -34.08 -39.57
CA VAL A 275 -4.72 -35.48 -39.96
C VAL A 275 -3.48 -36.02 -39.22
N ASP A 276 -3.66 -36.99 -38.31
CA ASP A 276 -2.57 -37.77 -37.72
C ASP A 276 -2.25 -39.02 -38.56
N ALA A 277 -0.96 -39.26 -38.84
CA ALA A 277 -0.50 -40.48 -39.51
C ALA A 277 0.95 -40.85 -39.12
N SER A 278 1.11 -41.84 -38.24
CA SER A 278 2.41 -42.41 -37.85
C SER A 278 2.39 -43.94 -37.91
N ASN A 279 3.48 -44.54 -38.41
CA ASN A 279 3.69 -45.97 -38.72
C ASN A 279 3.01 -46.45 -40.03
N ALA A 280 3.64 -47.25 -40.90
CA ALA A 280 4.96 -47.91 -40.82
C ALA A 280 5.72 -48.00 -42.18
N ILE A 281 7.01 -47.63 -42.16
CA ILE A 281 8.22 -48.44 -42.50
C ILE A 281 8.04 -49.59 -43.53
N PRO A 282 8.92 -49.79 -44.56
CA PRO A 282 10.32 -49.32 -44.73
C PRO A 282 10.51 -48.46 -46.04
N THR A 283 11.62 -48.30 -46.79
CA THR A 283 12.96 -48.96 -46.90
C THR A 283 14.03 -48.01 -47.53
N THR A 284 15.28 -48.48 -47.62
CA THR A 284 16.52 -47.90 -48.21
C THR A 284 16.46 -47.61 -49.73
N GLU A 285 16.79 -46.40 -50.22
CA GLU A 285 18.10 -45.95 -50.82
C GLU A 285 18.18 -46.03 -52.38
N PRO A 286 19.10 -45.35 -53.10
CA PRO A 286 19.25 -43.88 -53.12
C PRO A 286 19.46 -43.21 -54.52
N ILE A 287 19.12 -41.92 -54.62
CA ILE A 287 19.75 -40.77 -55.37
C ILE A 287 20.82 -41.11 -56.45
N PRO A 288 20.68 -40.66 -57.74
CA PRO A 288 21.10 -39.28 -58.11
C PRO A 288 20.30 -38.54 -59.23
N ALA A 289 20.70 -37.26 -59.45
CA ALA A 289 20.09 -36.22 -60.31
C ALA A 289 20.71 -36.15 -61.75
N PRO A 290 20.61 -35.07 -62.60
CA PRO A 290 19.70 -33.90 -62.67
C PRO A 290 19.22 -33.45 -64.10
N THR A 291 18.02 -32.83 -64.22
CA THR A 291 17.66 -31.76 -65.23
C THR A 291 17.67 -32.11 -66.77
N PRO A 292 17.53 -31.17 -67.76
CA PRO A 292 16.32 -30.39 -68.13
C PRO A 292 15.75 -30.62 -69.59
N PRO A 293 15.47 -29.64 -70.51
CA PRO A 293 14.10 -29.20 -70.87
C PRO A 293 13.76 -29.07 -72.40
N LYS A 294 12.48 -28.77 -72.77
CA LYS A 294 12.03 -27.71 -73.74
C LYS A 294 10.67 -27.93 -74.47
N ALA A 295 9.94 -26.81 -74.68
CA ALA A 295 9.16 -26.39 -75.87
C ALA A 295 8.00 -27.33 -76.38
N SER A 296 7.20 -27.02 -77.42
CA SER A 296 7.19 -25.93 -78.45
C SER A 296 5.80 -25.69 -79.06
N GLU A 297 5.56 -24.54 -79.70
CA GLU A 297 4.38 -24.31 -80.56
C GLU A 297 4.67 -23.31 -81.71
N GLU A 298 4.28 -23.65 -82.94
CA GLU A 298 3.84 -22.78 -84.06
C GLU A 298 2.65 -23.54 -84.69
N ALA A 299 1.40 -23.05 -84.60
CA ALA A 299 0.71 -22.14 -85.51
C ALA A 299 0.27 -22.76 -86.87
N ASP A 300 -1.04 -22.83 -87.17
CA ASP A 300 -1.63 -22.11 -88.33
C ASP A 300 -3.19 -22.01 -88.42
N GLN A 301 -3.67 -21.02 -89.19
CA GLN A 301 -4.91 -20.88 -90.00
C GLN A 301 -6.39 -21.04 -89.50
N LYS A 302 -7.10 -19.88 -89.47
CA LYS A 302 -8.39 -19.47 -90.12
C LYS A 302 -9.75 -20.22 -89.95
N GLY A 303 -10.76 -19.44 -89.47
CA GLY A 303 -12.16 -19.33 -89.99
C GLY A 303 -13.20 -20.39 -89.59
N ASP A 304 -14.53 -20.20 -89.72
CA ASP A 304 -15.39 -19.00 -89.88
C ASP A 304 -16.90 -19.36 -89.60
N VAL A 305 -17.78 -18.37 -89.45
CA VAL A 305 -19.28 -18.35 -89.55
C VAL A 305 -20.22 -19.27 -88.72
N VAL A 306 -21.15 -18.60 -88.01
CA VAL A 306 -22.63 -18.84 -87.91
C VAL A 306 -23.23 -19.96 -87.02
N ALA A 307 -24.11 -19.54 -86.09
CA ALA A 307 -25.45 -20.02 -85.63
C ALA A 307 -25.86 -21.54 -85.64
N SER A 308 -26.94 -22.03 -85.01
CA SER A 308 -28.13 -21.43 -84.36
C SER A 308 -28.93 -22.50 -83.55
N PHE A 309 -29.72 -22.06 -82.55
CA PHE A 309 -31.04 -22.61 -82.13
C PHE A 309 -31.18 -24.03 -81.49
N GLU A 310 -32.08 -24.11 -80.48
CA GLU A 310 -33.11 -25.15 -80.16
C GLU A 310 -32.77 -26.67 -80.16
N GLU A 311 -33.42 -27.56 -79.37
CA GLU A 311 -34.35 -27.49 -78.22
C GLU A 311 -34.39 -28.91 -77.56
N SER A 312 -35.03 -29.05 -76.38
CA SER A 312 -35.54 -30.32 -75.79
C SER A 312 -34.54 -31.43 -75.39
N ALA A 313 -34.85 -32.43 -74.56
CA ALA A 313 -35.59 -32.56 -73.28
C ALA A 313 -35.56 -34.07 -72.84
N VAL A 314 -35.98 -34.39 -71.61
CA VAL A 314 -36.36 -35.74 -71.10
C VAL A 314 -35.24 -36.75 -70.67
N GLU A 315 -34.96 -36.72 -69.36
CA GLU A 315 -34.92 -37.85 -68.39
C GLU A 315 -34.01 -39.11 -68.47
N GLN A 316 -33.33 -39.39 -67.32
CA GLN A 316 -33.12 -40.70 -66.63
C GLN A 316 -32.34 -41.85 -67.37
N LYS A 317 -31.46 -42.67 -66.75
CA LYS A 317 -31.02 -42.89 -65.35
C LYS A 317 -29.56 -43.49 -65.30
N PRO A 318 -29.03 -44.08 -64.20
CA PRO A 318 -27.80 -43.62 -63.53
C PRO A 318 -26.50 -44.39 -63.89
N GLU A 319 -25.35 -43.77 -63.60
CA GLU A 319 -24.05 -44.44 -63.43
C GLU A 319 -23.30 -43.98 -62.16
N ALA A 320 -22.26 -44.72 -61.78
CA ALA A 320 -21.56 -44.65 -60.50
C ALA A 320 -20.52 -43.49 -60.40
N PRO A 321 -19.92 -43.20 -59.22
CA PRO A 321 -19.38 -41.88 -58.92
C PRO A 321 -18.08 -41.55 -59.66
N LYS A 322 -18.11 -40.47 -60.45
CA LYS A 322 -16.90 -39.81 -60.96
C LYS A 322 -16.22 -39.08 -59.80
N LYS A 323 -14.97 -39.44 -59.50
CA LYS A 323 -14.15 -38.78 -58.47
C LYS A 323 -14.00 -37.29 -58.82
N VAL A 324 -14.50 -36.41 -57.95
CA VAL A 324 -14.40 -34.96 -58.13
C VAL A 324 -12.93 -34.53 -58.00
N TYR A 325 -12.47 -33.69 -58.93
CA TYR A 325 -11.12 -33.14 -58.94
C TYR A 325 -11.02 -32.01 -57.92
N GLU A 326 -10.41 -32.26 -56.75
CA GLU A 326 -10.22 -31.27 -55.68
C GLU A 326 -9.22 -30.18 -56.10
N VAL A 327 -9.74 -29.12 -56.73
CA VAL A 327 -8.98 -27.94 -57.19
C VAL A 327 -8.14 -27.30 -56.06
N THR A 328 -8.69 -27.28 -54.85
CA THR A 328 -8.13 -26.72 -53.60
C THR A 328 -7.18 -27.66 -52.84
N SER A 329 -6.89 -28.86 -53.35
CA SER A 329 -6.10 -29.89 -52.66
C SER A 329 -4.71 -29.46 -52.17
N PHE A 330 -4.11 -28.40 -52.73
CA PHE A 330 -2.84 -27.84 -52.25
C PHE A 330 -2.96 -27.07 -50.93
N LEU A 331 -4.13 -26.51 -50.59
CA LEU A 331 -4.35 -25.77 -49.35
C LEU A 331 -4.21 -26.67 -48.11
N LYS A 332 -4.45 -27.98 -48.26
CA LYS A 332 -4.26 -29.01 -47.21
C LYS A 332 -2.80 -29.12 -46.71
N LYS A 333 -1.85 -28.40 -47.32
CA LYS A 333 -0.45 -28.27 -46.85
C LYS A 333 -0.24 -27.18 -45.79
N TYR A 334 -1.17 -26.25 -45.66
CA TYR A 334 -1.10 -25.13 -44.71
C TYR A 334 -2.12 -25.35 -43.59
N PRO A 335 -1.85 -24.91 -42.34
CA PRO A 335 -2.83 -24.93 -41.27
C PRO A 335 -3.83 -23.77 -41.47
N VAL A 336 -4.79 -23.95 -42.37
CA VAL A 336 -5.80 -22.93 -42.75
C VAL A 336 -7.21 -23.53 -42.80
N SER A 337 -8.23 -22.69 -42.57
CA SER A 337 -9.64 -23.07 -42.63
C SER A 337 -10.10 -23.27 -44.08
N ILE A 338 -10.51 -24.48 -44.43
CA ILE A 338 -11.04 -24.81 -45.77
C ILE A 338 -12.54 -25.13 -45.63
N ALA A 339 -13.40 -24.40 -46.33
CA ALA A 339 -14.85 -24.62 -46.32
C ALA A 339 -15.32 -25.26 -47.62
N ASN A 340 -16.22 -26.24 -47.51
CA ASN A 340 -17.12 -26.60 -48.60
C ASN A 340 -18.30 -25.63 -48.59
N VAL A 341 -18.70 -25.16 -49.78
CA VAL A 341 -19.65 -24.05 -49.92
C VAL A 341 -20.62 -24.25 -51.08
N ASP A 342 -21.88 -23.93 -50.84
CA ASP A 342 -22.97 -23.98 -51.83
C ASP A 342 -23.39 -22.57 -52.26
N ASN A 343 -23.66 -22.36 -53.55
CA ASN A 343 -24.17 -21.08 -54.05
C ASN A 343 -25.61 -20.87 -53.60
N LEU A 344 -25.94 -19.68 -53.09
CA LEU A 344 -27.32 -19.29 -52.79
C LEU A 344 -27.93 -18.54 -53.98
N THR A 345 -29.01 -19.09 -54.54
CA THR A 345 -29.87 -18.44 -55.54
C THR A 345 -31.03 -17.71 -54.86
N GLU A 346 -31.48 -16.59 -55.42
CA GLU A 346 -32.60 -15.80 -54.90
C GLU A 346 -33.96 -16.42 -55.23
N GLU A 347 -34.99 -16.12 -54.44
CA GLU A 347 -36.36 -16.54 -54.73
C GLU A 347 -36.94 -15.72 -55.91
N PRO A 348 -37.70 -16.32 -56.85
CA PRO A 348 -38.29 -15.59 -57.98
C PRO A 348 -39.32 -14.53 -57.53
N HIS A 349 -38.95 -13.25 -57.57
CA HIS A 349 -39.85 -12.13 -57.26
C HIS A 349 -40.63 -11.63 -58.49
N ASP A 350 -41.80 -11.01 -58.29
CA ASP A 350 -42.42 -10.16 -59.32
C ASP A 350 -41.93 -8.71 -59.18
N PRO A 351 -41.15 -8.17 -60.14
CA PRO A 351 -40.69 -6.77 -60.12
C PRO A 351 -41.83 -5.75 -60.26
N LYS A 352 -43.09 -6.18 -60.47
CA LYS A 352 -44.28 -5.34 -60.49
C LYS A 352 -45.00 -5.26 -59.14
N SER A 353 -44.57 -5.98 -58.10
CA SER A 353 -45.15 -5.91 -56.75
C SER A 353 -45.31 -4.45 -56.30
N PRO A 354 -46.52 -4.01 -55.90
CA PRO A 354 -46.73 -2.62 -55.47
C PRO A 354 -45.96 -2.29 -54.19
N VAL A 355 -45.71 -3.30 -53.34
CA VAL A 355 -44.95 -3.14 -52.09
C VAL A 355 -43.47 -2.92 -52.40
N VAL A 356 -42.84 -3.79 -53.20
CA VAL A 356 -41.43 -3.63 -53.62
C VAL A 356 -41.21 -2.25 -54.26
N ARG A 357 -42.12 -1.81 -55.15
CA ARG A 357 -42.02 -0.49 -55.79
C ARG A 357 -42.16 0.68 -54.81
N ALA A 358 -42.98 0.54 -53.77
CA ALA A 358 -43.08 1.56 -52.71
C ALA A 358 -41.79 1.61 -51.86
N VAL A 359 -41.25 0.46 -51.45
CA VAL A 359 -40.02 0.39 -50.64
C VAL A 359 -38.80 0.89 -51.44
N THR A 360 -38.69 0.59 -52.74
CA THR A 360 -37.66 1.16 -53.63
C THR A 360 -37.68 2.69 -53.62
N ASN A 361 -38.85 3.30 -53.77
CA ASN A 361 -38.98 4.77 -53.76
C ASN A 361 -38.61 5.36 -52.40
N GLU A 362 -39.02 4.71 -51.31
CA GLU A 362 -38.75 5.16 -49.93
C GLU A 362 -37.25 5.07 -49.60
N ILE A 363 -36.59 3.95 -49.93
CA ILE A 363 -35.12 3.78 -49.83
C ILE A 363 -34.41 4.93 -50.56
N VAL A 364 -34.84 5.24 -51.78
CA VAL A 364 -34.26 6.31 -52.61
C VAL A 364 -34.50 7.72 -52.03
N ASN A 365 -35.60 7.94 -51.29
CA ASN A 365 -35.82 9.21 -50.59
C ASN A 365 -34.91 9.34 -49.36
N VAL A 366 -34.82 8.29 -48.54
CA VAL A 366 -33.91 8.25 -47.38
C VAL A 366 -32.45 8.44 -47.83
N PHE A 367 -32.02 7.81 -48.94
CA PHE A 367 -30.70 8.04 -49.53
C PHE A 367 -30.42 9.52 -49.85
N LYS A 368 -31.40 10.26 -50.41
CA LYS A 368 -31.24 11.70 -50.73
C LYS A 368 -31.11 12.54 -49.46
N GLU A 369 -31.89 12.24 -48.42
CA GLU A 369 -31.85 12.96 -47.15
C GLU A 369 -30.49 12.77 -46.47
N VAL A 370 -29.98 11.54 -46.36
CA VAL A 370 -28.63 11.28 -45.80
C VAL A 370 -27.54 11.94 -46.65
N ALA A 371 -27.62 11.88 -47.98
CA ALA A 371 -26.68 12.55 -48.89
C ALA A 371 -26.67 14.09 -48.82
N SER A 372 -27.74 14.70 -48.26
CA SER A 372 -27.79 16.13 -47.96
C SER A 372 -27.10 16.51 -46.64
N MET A 373 -26.94 15.54 -45.73
CA MET A 373 -26.40 15.71 -44.38
C MET A 373 -24.95 15.24 -44.26
N ASN A 374 -24.51 14.30 -45.11
CA ASN A 374 -23.17 13.74 -45.13
C ASN A 374 -22.61 13.68 -46.56
N SER A 375 -21.51 14.39 -46.82
CA SER A 375 -20.88 14.44 -48.15
C SER A 375 -20.22 13.12 -48.58
N LEU A 376 -19.63 12.37 -47.64
CA LEU A 376 -18.96 11.09 -47.95
C LEU A 376 -19.96 10.07 -48.52
N PHE A 377 -21.19 10.11 -48.00
CA PHE A 377 -22.31 9.27 -48.41
C PHE A 377 -22.80 9.61 -49.82
N ARG A 378 -22.78 10.89 -50.20
CA ARG A 378 -23.07 11.36 -51.57
C ARG A 378 -22.06 10.81 -52.58
N ASP A 379 -20.78 10.79 -52.25
CA ASP A 379 -19.72 10.28 -53.13
C ASP A 379 -19.86 8.76 -53.34
N GLN A 380 -20.24 8.03 -52.29
CA GLN A 380 -20.56 6.59 -52.36
C GLN A 380 -21.76 6.30 -53.27
N ILE A 381 -22.84 7.10 -53.20
CA ILE A 381 -23.97 7.02 -54.14
C ILE A 381 -23.53 7.30 -55.58
N SER A 382 -22.68 8.31 -55.82
CA SER A 382 -22.19 8.57 -57.18
C SER A 382 -21.34 7.41 -57.71
N THR A 383 -20.50 6.81 -56.86
CA THR A 383 -19.64 5.68 -57.22
C THR A 383 -20.49 4.47 -57.61
N PHE A 384 -21.52 4.14 -56.82
CA PHE A 384 -22.45 3.06 -57.13
C PHE A 384 -23.21 3.32 -58.44
N SER A 385 -23.71 4.55 -58.63
CA SER A 385 -24.43 4.98 -59.84
C SER A 385 -23.59 4.99 -61.13
N ILE A 386 -22.26 4.97 -61.02
CA ILE A 386 -21.30 4.87 -62.13
C ILE A 386 -20.89 3.41 -62.38
N SER A 387 -20.89 2.57 -61.33
CA SER A 387 -20.44 1.17 -61.40
C SER A 387 -21.43 0.18 -62.04
N GLN A 388 -22.72 0.52 -62.08
CA GLN A 388 -23.74 -0.19 -62.86
C GLN A 388 -24.18 0.68 -64.04
N SER A 389 -24.56 0.07 -65.18
CA SER A 389 -24.91 0.79 -66.41
C SER A 389 -25.94 1.90 -66.19
N ALA A 390 -25.53 3.15 -66.47
CA ALA A 390 -26.27 4.35 -66.09
C ALA A 390 -27.69 4.40 -66.69
N GLY A 391 -28.70 4.22 -65.83
CA GLY A 391 -30.12 4.35 -66.20
C GLY A 391 -31.07 3.76 -65.16
N ASN A 392 -30.90 2.48 -64.79
CA ASN A 392 -31.96 1.69 -64.16
C ASN A 392 -31.63 1.13 -62.77
N VAL A 393 -31.11 1.96 -61.85
CA VAL A 393 -30.94 1.55 -60.42
C VAL A 393 -32.29 1.11 -59.79
N MET A 394 -33.41 1.55 -60.34
CA MET A 394 -34.76 1.18 -59.91
C MET A 394 -35.25 -0.21 -60.38
N SER A 395 -34.56 -0.89 -61.31
CA SER A 395 -35.05 -2.17 -61.89
C SER A 395 -34.56 -3.42 -61.17
N GLU A 396 -33.61 -3.31 -60.24
CA GLU A 396 -32.99 -4.45 -59.55
C GLU A 396 -33.05 -4.25 -58.02
N PRO A 397 -34.20 -4.50 -57.37
CA PRO A 397 -34.39 -4.27 -55.93
C PRO A 397 -33.35 -5.00 -55.06
N ALA A 398 -32.98 -6.23 -55.43
CA ALA A 398 -31.99 -7.03 -54.71
C ALA A 398 -30.63 -6.32 -54.54
N LYS A 399 -30.10 -5.69 -55.59
CA LYS A 399 -28.84 -4.93 -55.51
C LYS A 399 -28.99 -3.60 -54.74
N LEU A 400 -30.17 -3.00 -54.77
CA LEU A 400 -30.45 -1.75 -54.04
C LEU A 400 -30.53 -1.99 -52.52
N ALA A 401 -31.11 -3.11 -52.09
CA ALA A 401 -31.09 -3.55 -50.69
C ALA A 401 -29.65 -3.77 -50.20
N ASP A 402 -28.84 -4.48 -50.99
CA ASP A 402 -27.45 -4.79 -50.65
C ASP A 402 -26.58 -3.51 -50.63
N PHE A 403 -26.84 -2.54 -51.51
CA PHE A 403 -26.21 -1.21 -51.44
C PHE A 403 -26.61 -0.45 -50.17
N ALA A 404 -27.90 -0.43 -49.80
CA ALA A 404 -28.38 0.23 -48.58
C ALA A 404 -27.74 -0.36 -47.31
N ALA A 405 -27.59 -1.68 -47.23
CA ALA A 405 -26.89 -2.34 -46.13
C ALA A 405 -25.35 -2.16 -46.19
N ALA A 406 -24.75 -2.12 -47.38
CA ALA A 406 -23.31 -1.89 -47.57
C ALA A 406 -22.86 -0.46 -47.23
N VAL A 407 -23.75 0.54 -47.32
CA VAL A 407 -23.40 1.93 -46.95
C VAL A 407 -23.76 2.25 -45.49
N SER A 408 -24.91 1.81 -44.99
CA SER A 408 -25.42 2.18 -43.64
C SER A 408 -24.63 1.53 -42.48
N ALA A 409 -24.34 2.27 -41.41
CA ALA A 409 -23.68 1.77 -40.20
C ALA A 409 -24.67 1.07 -39.24
N GLY A 410 -25.32 0.02 -39.73
CA GLY A 410 -26.18 -0.86 -38.93
C GLY A 410 -25.42 -1.77 -37.96
N GLU A 411 -26.14 -2.35 -37.00
CA GLU A 411 -25.61 -3.38 -36.10
C GLU A 411 -25.27 -4.66 -36.89
N PRO A 412 -24.26 -5.46 -36.48
CA PRO A 412 -23.76 -6.56 -37.31
C PRO A 412 -24.82 -7.63 -37.57
N ALA A 413 -25.66 -7.92 -36.58
CA ALA A 413 -26.79 -8.84 -36.70
C ALA A 413 -27.84 -8.37 -37.73
N GLU A 414 -28.24 -7.08 -37.71
CA GLU A 414 -29.22 -6.54 -38.66
C GLU A 414 -28.70 -6.55 -40.10
N LEU A 415 -27.41 -6.28 -40.30
CA LEU A 415 -26.77 -6.38 -41.60
C LEU A 415 -26.69 -7.85 -42.07
N GLN A 416 -26.39 -8.77 -41.17
CA GLN A 416 -26.36 -10.20 -41.48
C GLN A 416 -27.75 -10.75 -41.82
N GLU A 417 -28.82 -10.26 -41.16
CA GLU A 417 -30.21 -10.60 -41.53
C GLU A 417 -30.59 -10.16 -42.95
N VAL A 418 -30.00 -9.08 -43.50
CA VAL A 418 -30.17 -8.67 -44.90
C VAL A 418 -29.39 -9.60 -45.84
N LEU A 419 -28.24 -10.12 -45.41
CA LEU A 419 -27.43 -11.09 -46.15
C LEU A 419 -28.04 -12.51 -46.15
N GLU A 420 -28.75 -12.89 -45.09
CA GLU A 420 -29.42 -14.19 -44.96
C GLU A 420 -30.79 -14.24 -45.66
N SER A 421 -31.47 -13.10 -45.82
CA SER A 421 -32.80 -13.03 -46.44
C SER A 421 -32.77 -13.33 -47.95
N LEU A 422 -33.26 -14.51 -48.34
CA LEU A 422 -33.42 -14.93 -49.74
C LEU A 422 -34.61 -14.24 -50.43
N ASN A 423 -35.67 -13.93 -49.69
CA ASN A 423 -36.83 -13.21 -50.19
C ASN A 423 -36.53 -11.71 -50.37
N VAL A 424 -36.71 -11.19 -51.57
CA VAL A 424 -36.31 -9.80 -51.90
C VAL A 424 -37.24 -8.76 -51.28
N GLU A 425 -38.52 -9.06 -51.04
CA GLU A 425 -39.46 -8.11 -50.44
C GLU A 425 -39.14 -7.90 -48.95
N ASP A 426 -38.88 -8.98 -48.19
CA ASP A 426 -38.39 -8.90 -46.81
C ASP A 426 -37.03 -8.22 -46.72
N ARG A 427 -36.09 -8.58 -47.60
CA ARG A 427 -34.75 -7.98 -47.64
C ARG A 427 -34.80 -6.46 -47.84
N MET A 428 -35.67 -5.99 -48.72
CA MET A 428 -35.89 -4.55 -48.97
C MET A 428 -36.43 -3.82 -47.72
N HIS A 429 -37.37 -4.43 -46.98
CA HIS A 429 -37.85 -3.86 -45.72
C HIS A 429 -36.76 -3.79 -44.65
N LYS A 430 -35.96 -4.84 -44.46
CA LYS A 430 -34.84 -4.86 -43.51
C LYS A 430 -33.77 -3.82 -43.88
N ALA A 431 -33.39 -3.74 -45.15
CA ALA A 431 -32.43 -2.75 -45.64
C ALA A 431 -32.92 -1.30 -45.44
N LEU A 432 -34.21 -1.03 -45.65
CA LEU A 432 -34.82 0.27 -45.36
C LEU A 432 -34.78 0.63 -43.85
N LEU A 433 -35.00 -0.35 -42.97
CA LEU A 433 -34.96 -0.13 -41.51
C LEU A 433 -33.56 0.32 -41.07
N VAL A 434 -32.52 -0.39 -41.50
CA VAL A 434 -31.12 -0.03 -41.21
C VAL A 434 -30.76 1.34 -41.79
N LEU A 435 -31.17 1.63 -43.02
CA LEU A 435 -30.94 2.93 -43.67
C LEU A 435 -31.66 4.09 -42.93
N LYS A 436 -32.81 3.84 -42.30
CA LYS A 436 -33.50 4.82 -41.45
C LYS A 436 -32.82 5.04 -40.10
N LYS A 437 -32.13 4.04 -39.53
CA LYS A 437 -31.23 4.25 -38.37
C LYS A 437 -30.06 5.18 -38.74
N GLU A 438 -29.43 4.97 -39.90
CA GLU A 438 -28.35 5.85 -40.39
C GLU A 438 -28.82 7.31 -40.54
N LEU A 439 -30.01 7.53 -41.09
CA LEU A 439 -30.60 8.86 -41.19
C LEU A 439 -30.82 9.53 -39.82
N ALA A 440 -31.31 8.79 -38.82
CA ALA A 440 -31.45 9.30 -37.46
C ALA A 440 -30.09 9.68 -36.85
N ASN A 441 -29.06 8.86 -37.06
CA ASN A 441 -27.69 9.13 -36.61
C ASN A 441 -27.11 10.39 -37.28
N ALA A 442 -27.24 10.54 -38.60
CA ALA A 442 -26.78 11.72 -39.33
C ALA A 442 -27.51 13.01 -38.89
N GLN A 443 -28.82 12.94 -38.63
CA GLN A 443 -29.58 14.06 -38.06
C GLN A 443 -29.11 14.42 -36.64
N LEU A 444 -28.82 13.42 -35.80
CA LEU A 444 -28.33 13.63 -34.43
C LEU A 444 -26.91 14.23 -34.42
N GLN A 445 -26.00 13.75 -35.28
CA GLN A 445 -24.68 14.34 -35.47
C GLN A 445 -24.77 15.80 -35.92
N SER A 446 -25.61 16.13 -36.92
CA SER A 446 -25.82 17.51 -37.36
C SER A 446 -26.39 18.43 -36.26
N LYS A 447 -27.27 17.90 -35.39
CA LYS A 447 -27.74 18.63 -34.20
C LYS A 447 -26.62 18.86 -33.19
N ILE A 448 -25.81 17.85 -32.90
CA ILE A 448 -24.64 17.97 -31.99
C ILE A 448 -23.66 19.01 -32.53
N THR A 449 -23.33 19.00 -33.83
CA THR A 449 -22.45 20.02 -34.44
C THR A 449 -23.02 21.43 -34.25
N LYS A 450 -24.32 21.64 -34.52
CA LYS A 450 -24.99 22.94 -34.33
C LYS A 450 -25.06 23.37 -32.86
N ASP A 451 -25.30 22.44 -31.94
CA ASP A 451 -25.28 22.71 -30.50
C ASP A 451 -23.87 23.06 -30.00
N VAL A 452 -22.84 22.38 -30.51
CA VAL A 452 -21.42 22.65 -30.24
C VAL A 452 -21.03 24.01 -30.83
N GLU A 453 -21.40 24.33 -32.07
CA GLU A 453 -21.23 25.66 -32.67
C GLU A 453 -21.96 26.74 -31.86
N SER A 454 -23.17 26.48 -31.36
CA SER A 454 -23.90 27.42 -30.49
C SER A 454 -23.20 27.65 -29.14
N LYS A 455 -22.53 26.62 -28.59
CA LYS A 455 -21.75 26.70 -27.36
C LYS A 455 -20.38 27.35 -27.60
N ILE A 456 -19.76 27.12 -28.75
CA ILE A 456 -18.50 27.76 -29.16
C ILE A 456 -18.74 29.24 -29.42
N THR A 457 -19.78 29.62 -30.16
CA THR A 457 -20.12 31.03 -30.42
C THR A 457 -20.57 31.76 -29.15
N LYS A 458 -21.30 31.10 -28.24
CA LYS A 458 -21.54 31.63 -26.87
C LYS A 458 -20.22 31.82 -26.11
N ARG A 459 -19.35 30.82 -26.04
CA ARG A 459 -18.03 30.93 -25.38
C ARG A 459 -17.11 31.98 -26.00
N GLN A 460 -17.11 32.12 -27.32
CA GLN A 460 -16.36 33.19 -28.02
C GLN A 460 -16.93 34.56 -27.70
N ARG A 461 -18.25 34.69 -27.59
CA ARG A 461 -18.91 35.94 -27.17
C ARG A 461 -18.67 36.24 -25.69
N GLU A 462 -18.69 35.24 -24.82
CA GLU A 462 -18.36 35.34 -23.40
C GLU A 462 -16.87 35.68 -23.20
N TYR A 463 -15.97 35.07 -23.96
CA TYR A 463 -14.54 35.37 -24.01
C TYR A 463 -14.30 36.81 -24.49
N TRP A 464 -14.92 37.22 -25.60
CA TRP A 464 -14.82 38.59 -26.12
C TRP A 464 -15.39 39.62 -25.15
N LEU A 465 -16.52 39.31 -24.49
CA LEU A 465 -17.08 40.14 -23.42
C LEU A 465 -16.18 40.16 -22.18
N MET A 466 -15.50 39.07 -21.83
CA MET A 466 -14.50 39.06 -20.76
C MET A 466 -13.24 39.84 -21.14
N GLU A 467 -12.78 39.79 -22.38
CA GLU A 467 -11.62 40.54 -22.87
C GLU A 467 -11.94 42.04 -22.95
N GLN A 468 -13.14 42.42 -23.43
CA GLN A 468 -13.66 43.78 -23.33
C GLN A 468 -13.83 44.22 -21.87
N MET A 469 -14.41 43.39 -21.00
CA MET A 469 -14.53 43.70 -19.57
C MET A 469 -13.17 43.78 -18.87
N LYS A 470 -12.14 43.07 -19.35
CA LYS A 470 -10.76 43.14 -18.82
C LYS A 470 -10.07 44.42 -19.28
N GLY A 471 -10.26 44.83 -20.54
CA GLY A 471 -9.88 46.16 -21.02
C GLY A 471 -10.54 47.27 -20.20
N ILE A 472 -11.87 47.23 -20.07
CA ILE A 472 -12.66 48.20 -19.30
C ILE A 472 -12.28 48.21 -17.81
N ARG A 473 -12.03 47.05 -17.17
CA ARG A 473 -11.58 46.99 -15.76
C ARG A 473 -10.18 47.59 -15.56
N ARG A 474 -9.29 47.40 -16.53
CA ARG A 474 -7.95 47.98 -16.55
C ARG A 474 -7.98 49.49 -16.77
N GLU A 475 -8.84 49.98 -17.66
CA GLU A 475 -9.09 51.42 -17.86
C GLU A 475 -9.77 52.08 -16.64
N LEU A 476 -10.65 51.36 -15.94
CA LEU A 476 -11.32 51.83 -14.71
C LEU A 476 -10.45 51.70 -13.45
N GLY A 477 -9.29 51.03 -13.50
CA GLY A 477 -8.38 50.88 -12.37
C GLY A 477 -8.91 50.01 -11.22
N ILE A 478 -9.86 49.10 -11.48
CA ILE A 478 -10.48 48.23 -10.45
C ILE A 478 -9.95 46.78 -10.53
N GLU A 479 -8.69 46.61 -10.97
CA GLU A 479 -7.98 45.31 -10.94
C GLU A 479 -7.42 45.05 -9.53
N SER A 480 -8.21 44.35 -8.70
CA SER A 480 -7.69 43.56 -7.57
C SER A 480 -8.51 42.27 -7.48
N ASP A 481 -8.19 41.31 -8.35
CA ASP A 481 -8.96 40.07 -8.47
C ASP A 481 -8.81 39.19 -7.21
N GLY A 482 -9.67 38.18 -7.07
CA GLY A 482 -9.59 37.21 -5.97
C GLY A 482 -8.25 36.46 -5.93
N LYS A 483 -7.59 36.32 -7.10
CA LYS A 483 -6.23 35.81 -7.25
C LYS A 483 -5.17 36.78 -6.72
N ASP A 484 -5.23 38.05 -7.14
CA ASP A 484 -4.17 39.03 -6.84
C ASP A 484 -4.09 39.25 -5.33
N LYS A 485 -5.24 39.40 -4.68
CA LYS A 485 -5.39 39.46 -3.22
C LYS A 485 -4.92 38.20 -2.49
N LEU A 486 -4.79 37.05 -3.16
CA LEU A 486 -4.21 35.83 -2.60
C LEU A 486 -2.68 35.81 -2.77
N VAL A 487 -2.17 36.25 -3.92
CA VAL A 487 -0.74 36.42 -4.19
C VAL A 487 -0.12 37.48 -3.27
N GLU A 488 -0.78 38.62 -3.10
CA GLU A 488 -0.40 39.67 -2.14
C GLU A 488 -0.34 39.12 -0.71
N LYS A 489 -1.37 38.39 -0.25
CA LYS A 489 -1.37 37.75 1.08
C LYS A 489 -0.26 36.73 1.26
N PHE A 490 0.18 36.04 0.22
CA PHE A 490 1.34 35.15 0.31
C PHE A 490 2.66 35.95 0.37
N LYS A 491 2.80 37.05 -0.38
CA LYS A 491 3.95 37.97 -0.25
C LYS A 491 4.02 38.61 1.14
N GLU A 492 2.92 39.17 1.64
CA GLU A 492 2.82 39.73 2.99
C GLU A 492 3.14 38.75 4.12
N LYS A 493 2.96 37.44 3.90
CA LYS A 493 3.40 36.39 4.84
C LYS A 493 4.89 36.12 4.67
N ALA A 494 5.37 35.99 3.44
CA ALA A 494 6.77 35.73 3.10
C ALA A 494 7.70 36.84 3.61
N ASP A 495 7.35 38.11 3.44
CA ASP A 495 8.16 39.26 3.88
C ASP A 495 8.26 39.40 5.41
N LYS A 496 7.43 38.66 6.17
CA LYS A 496 7.50 38.55 7.65
C LYS A 496 8.35 37.37 8.13
N LEU A 497 8.89 36.55 7.23
CA LEU A 497 9.62 35.32 7.50
C LEU A 497 11.01 35.38 6.85
N ALA A 498 12.06 35.04 7.60
CA ALA A 498 13.42 35.03 7.06
C ALA A 498 13.70 33.72 6.30
N MET A 499 13.03 33.54 5.16
CA MET A 499 13.20 32.35 4.31
C MET A 499 14.63 32.30 3.72
N PRO A 500 15.36 31.17 3.83
CA PRO A 500 16.65 30.99 3.18
C PRO A 500 16.56 31.12 1.65
N ASP A 501 17.62 31.56 0.98
CA ASP A 501 17.63 31.85 -0.47
C ASP A 501 17.14 30.69 -1.35
N ALA A 502 17.46 29.45 -0.96
CA ALA A 502 16.98 28.25 -1.66
C ALA A 502 15.45 28.08 -1.55
N VAL A 503 14.89 28.32 -0.36
CA VAL A 503 13.44 28.27 -0.11
C VAL A 503 12.74 29.45 -0.78
N ARG A 504 13.35 30.64 -0.76
CA ARG A 504 12.81 31.85 -1.39
C ARG A 504 12.65 31.69 -2.90
N LYS A 505 13.66 31.13 -3.59
CA LYS A 505 13.57 30.82 -5.03
C LYS A 505 12.41 29.87 -5.35
N VAL A 506 12.26 28.78 -4.59
CA VAL A 506 11.16 27.82 -4.78
C VAL A 506 9.80 28.47 -4.47
N PHE A 507 9.72 29.33 -3.46
CA PHE A 507 8.51 30.12 -3.17
C PHE A 507 8.15 31.07 -4.32
N ASP A 508 9.10 31.84 -4.84
CA ASP A 508 8.88 32.78 -5.94
C ASP A 508 8.50 32.03 -7.25
N GLU A 509 9.10 30.87 -7.53
CA GLU A 509 8.71 30.00 -8.64
C GLU A 509 7.26 29.47 -8.51
N GLU A 510 6.88 28.93 -7.36
CA GLU A 510 5.52 28.40 -7.12
C GLU A 510 4.47 29.52 -7.04
N LEU A 511 4.83 30.71 -6.55
CA LEU A 511 3.96 31.89 -6.57
C LEU A 511 3.70 32.38 -8.00
N ASN A 512 4.74 32.38 -8.85
CA ASN A 512 4.59 32.66 -10.28
C ASN A 512 3.72 31.61 -10.99
N LYS A 513 3.83 30.32 -10.64
CA LYS A 513 2.92 29.26 -11.14
C LYS A 513 1.48 29.54 -10.70
N LEU A 514 1.24 29.85 -9.41
CA LEU A 514 -0.10 30.12 -8.87
C LEU A 514 -0.80 31.30 -9.59
N ALA A 515 -0.07 32.35 -9.96
CA ALA A 515 -0.63 33.48 -10.69
C ALA A 515 -1.19 33.08 -12.07
N HIS A 516 -0.44 32.25 -12.81
CA HIS A 516 -0.80 31.79 -14.15
C HIS A 516 -1.87 30.69 -14.16
N LEU A 517 -1.86 29.79 -13.17
CA LEU A 517 -2.83 28.68 -13.06
C LEU A 517 -4.28 29.15 -12.91
N GLU A 518 -5.23 28.48 -13.57
CA GLU A 518 -6.66 28.77 -13.42
C GLU A 518 -7.22 28.20 -12.09
N PRO A 519 -8.16 28.87 -11.39
CA PRO A 519 -8.67 28.41 -10.10
C PRO A 519 -9.39 27.05 -10.14
N ALA A 520 -9.86 26.64 -11.33
CA ALA A 520 -10.52 25.36 -11.56
C ALA A 520 -9.54 24.20 -11.79
N ALA A 521 -8.24 24.46 -11.98
CA ALA A 521 -7.24 23.42 -12.15
C ALA A 521 -6.96 22.69 -10.82
N SER A 522 -6.79 21.37 -10.88
CA SER A 522 -6.36 20.57 -9.72
C SER A 522 -5.04 21.07 -9.14
N GLU A 523 -4.10 21.43 -10.00
CA GLU A 523 -2.78 21.97 -9.64
C GLU A 523 -2.84 23.29 -8.88
N PHE A 524 -3.84 24.14 -9.13
CA PHE A 524 -4.01 25.41 -8.41
C PHE A 524 -4.23 25.17 -6.91
N ASN A 525 -5.04 24.17 -6.55
CA ASN A 525 -5.26 23.80 -5.15
C ASN A 525 -4.03 23.13 -4.52
N VAL A 526 -3.26 22.34 -5.27
CA VAL A 526 -2.00 21.75 -4.79
C VAL A 526 -0.95 22.82 -4.52
N THR A 527 -0.72 23.73 -5.48
CA THR A 527 0.24 24.84 -5.36
C THR A 527 -0.17 25.83 -4.27
N ARG A 528 -1.46 26.16 -4.16
CA ARG A 528 -2.01 26.99 -3.06
C ARG A 528 -1.75 26.35 -1.70
N ASN A 529 -2.01 25.06 -1.55
CA ASN A 529 -1.76 24.35 -0.29
C ASN A 529 -0.27 24.28 0.01
N TYR A 530 0.59 24.04 -0.98
CA TYR A 530 2.05 24.04 -0.82
C TYR A 530 2.59 25.40 -0.35
N LEU A 531 2.13 26.51 -0.96
CA LEU A 531 2.48 27.87 -0.55
C LEU A 531 1.95 28.21 0.86
N ASP A 532 0.78 27.70 1.24
CA ASP A 532 0.26 27.84 2.61
C ASP A 532 1.04 27.02 3.64
N TRP A 533 1.59 25.85 3.27
CA TRP A 533 2.54 25.11 4.11
C TRP A 533 3.89 25.85 4.23
N LEU A 534 4.49 26.30 3.10
CA LEU A 534 5.74 27.08 3.11
C LEU A 534 5.64 28.33 3.99
N THR A 535 4.53 29.07 3.89
CA THR A 535 4.30 30.32 4.65
C THR A 535 3.74 30.12 6.07
N GLN A 536 3.61 28.87 6.52
CA GLN A 536 3.30 28.51 7.91
C GLN A 536 4.48 27.86 8.65
N ILE A 537 5.57 27.53 7.93
CA ILE A 537 6.84 27.14 8.55
C ILE A 537 7.51 28.43 9.10
N PRO A 538 7.98 28.42 10.36
CA PRO A 538 8.40 29.63 11.08
C PRO A 538 9.85 30.07 10.77
N TRP A 539 10.18 30.28 9.49
CA TRP A 539 11.54 30.61 9.05
C TRP A 539 12.12 31.86 9.75
N GLY A 540 13.25 31.69 10.43
CA GLY A 540 13.92 32.71 11.25
C GLY A 540 13.29 33.00 12.62
N LEU A 541 12.08 32.50 12.92
CA LEU A 541 11.37 32.80 14.16
C LEU A 541 11.78 31.83 15.27
N ARG A 542 12.38 32.33 16.35
CA ARG A 542 12.91 31.52 17.46
C ARG A 542 12.29 31.92 18.79
N SER A 543 12.03 30.93 19.64
CA SER A 543 11.76 31.16 21.06
C SER A 543 13.02 31.65 21.78
N ALA A 544 12.85 32.57 22.73
CA ALA A 544 13.95 33.09 23.53
C ALA A 544 14.35 32.08 24.61
N GLU A 545 15.49 31.41 24.42
CA GLU A 545 15.92 30.29 25.24
C GLU A 545 16.46 30.74 26.61
N ASN A 546 16.01 30.09 27.69
CA ASN A 546 16.46 30.36 29.04
C ASN A 546 17.52 29.34 29.49
N PHE A 547 18.75 29.83 29.69
CA PHE A 547 19.88 29.05 30.18
C PHE A 547 20.17 29.28 31.68
N ASP A 548 19.21 29.77 32.47
CA ASP A 548 19.39 29.82 33.92
C ASP A 548 19.24 28.44 34.59
N ILE A 549 20.31 28.01 35.25
CA ILE A 549 20.41 26.74 35.96
C ILE A 549 19.55 26.78 37.23
N GLN A 550 19.40 27.94 37.88
CA GLN A 550 18.56 28.09 39.07
C GLN A 550 17.07 27.96 38.73
N ASN A 551 16.61 28.63 37.67
CA ASN A 551 15.28 28.43 37.11
C ASN A 551 15.05 26.97 36.67
N ALA A 552 16.00 26.36 35.96
CA ALA A 552 15.88 24.97 35.51
C ALA A 552 15.76 23.99 36.68
N MET A 553 16.60 24.14 37.72
CA MET A 553 16.53 23.34 38.94
C MET A 553 15.17 23.51 39.63
N LYS A 554 14.70 24.75 39.82
CA LYS A 554 13.38 25.04 40.40
C LYS A 554 12.24 24.41 39.62
N VAL A 555 12.25 24.49 38.28
CA VAL A 555 11.23 23.89 37.40
C VAL A 555 11.21 22.35 37.50
N LEU A 556 12.39 21.72 37.58
CA LEU A 556 12.51 20.26 37.70
C LEU A 556 12.14 19.76 39.11
N ASP A 557 12.44 20.51 40.17
CA ASP A 557 12.03 20.20 41.54
C ASP A 557 10.54 20.48 41.81
N GLU A 558 9.93 21.41 41.07
CA GLU A 558 8.49 21.67 41.09
C GLU A 558 7.68 20.57 40.37
N ASP A 559 8.09 20.11 39.19
CA ASP A 559 7.33 19.09 38.43
C ASP A 559 7.61 17.64 38.90
N HIS A 560 8.77 17.34 39.49
CA HIS A 560 9.19 15.97 39.80
C HIS A 560 9.76 15.80 41.20
N TYR A 561 9.24 14.83 41.96
CA TYR A 561 9.80 14.43 43.25
C TYR A 561 10.96 13.43 43.06
N GLY A 562 12.00 13.53 43.90
CA GLY A 562 13.17 12.66 43.83
C GLY A 562 13.99 12.87 42.55
N LEU A 563 14.45 11.75 41.96
CA LEU A 563 15.16 11.70 40.67
C LEU A 563 16.43 12.59 40.57
N LYS A 564 17.19 12.72 41.67
CA LYS A 564 18.41 13.56 41.74
C LYS A 564 19.35 13.32 40.55
N ASP A 565 19.84 12.09 40.41
CA ASP A 565 20.79 11.68 39.37
C ASP A 565 20.30 12.03 37.94
N VAL A 566 18.98 11.96 37.70
CA VAL A 566 18.36 12.32 36.40
C VAL A 566 18.31 13.84 36.20
N LYS A 567 17.98 14.59 37.26
CA LYS A 567 18.01 16.06 37.25
C LYS A 567 19.42 16.58 37.07
N ASP A 568 20.39 16.02 37.78
CA ASP A 568 21.79 16.41 37.71
C ASP A 568 22.33 16.23 36.28
N ARG A 569 22.00 15.13 35.58
CA ARG A 569 22.30 14.97 34.13
C ARG A 569 21.61 16.00 33.24
N ILE A 570 20.37 16.38 33.53
CA ILE A 570 19.66 17.44 32.79
C ILE A 570 20.32 18.81 33.05
N LEU A 571 20.80 19.07 34.26
CA LEU A 571 21.50 20.32 34.61
C LEU A 571 22.92 20.35 34.02
N GLU A 572 23.65 19.24 33.97
CA GLU A 572 24.90 19.09 33.19
C GLU A 572 24.67 19.45 31.71
N PHE A 573 23.62 18.89 31.10
CA PHE A 573 23.24 19.15 29.70
C PHE A 573 22.92 20.64 29.46
N ILE A 574 22.11 21.26 30.34
CA ILE A 574 21.78 22.70 30.25
C ILE A 574 23.03 23.57 30.47
N ALA A 575 23.94 23.18 31.37
CA ALA A 575 25.20 23.89 31.59
C ALA A 575 26.13 23.83 30.38
N VAL A 576 26.22 22.67 29.69
CA VAL A 576 26.97 22.55 28.43
C VAL A 576 26.33 23.42 27.33
N GLY A 577 25.00 23.45 27.22
CA GLY A 577 24.27 24.34 26.32
C GLY A 577 24.58 25.82 26.60
N LYS A 578 24.59 26.22 27.88
CA LYS A 578 24.95 27.58 28.33
C LYS A 578 26.38 27.98 27.97
N LEU A 579 27.34 27.04 28.05
CA LEU A 579 28.74 27.27 27.69
C LEU A 579 28.97 27.35 26.18
N ARG A 580 28.18 26.64 25.38
CA ARG A 580 28.24 26.67 23.90
C ARG A 580 27.41 27.79 23.26
N GLY A 581 26.41 28.31 23.97
CA GLY A 581 25.42 29.25 23.44
C GLY A 581 24.29 28.59 22.63
N THR A 582 24.43 27.31 22.26
CA THR A 582 23.43 26.51 21.55
C THR A 582 23.39 25.07 22.07
N ILE A 583 22.24 24.41 21.94
CA ILE A 583 21.97 23.03 22.43
C ILE A 583 22.15 21.99 21.30
N GLU A 584 23.16 22.16 20.47
CA GLU A 584 23.36 21.35 19.25
C GLU A 584 24.02 19.99 19.53
N GLY A 585 23.54 18.94 18.86
CA GLY A 585 24.30 17.70 18.65
C GLY A 585 24.24 16.63 19.74
N LYS A 586 23.31 16.72 20.71
CA LYS A 586 23.06 15.64 21.68
C LYS A 586 21.56 15.33 21.82
N ILE A 587 21.19 14.09 21.51
CA ILE A 587 19.83 13.56 21.67
C ILE A 587 19.70 12.95 23.07
N LEU A 588 18.71 13.36 23.86
CA LEU A 588 18.44 12.75 25.16
C LEU A 588 17.49 11.57 25.02
N CYS A 589 17.84 10.38 25.51
CA CYS A 589 16.98 9.19 25.45
C CYS A 589 16.63 8.69 26.87
N PHE A 590 15.38 8.88 27.27
CA PHE A 590 14.86 8.46 28.57
C PHE A 590 14.36 7.01 28.52
N VAL A 591 15.10 6.09 29.11
CA VAL A 591 14.79 4.65 29.16
C VAL A 591 14.34 4.26 30.56
N GLY A 592 13.22 3.54 30.71
CA GLY A 592 12.77 3.06 32.02
C GLY A 592 11.36 2.45 31.98
N PRO A 593 10.88 1.82 33.07
CA PRO A 593 9.58 1.15 33.08
C PRO A 593 8.41 2.14 32.84
N PRO A 594 7.23 1.65 32.41
CA PRO A 594 6.09 2.52 32.15
C PRO A 594 5.60 3.22 33.42
N GLY A 595 5.25 4.50 33.31
CA GLY A 595 4.71 5.28 34.43
C GLY A 595 5.74 5.94 35.35
N VAL A 596 7.02 6.01 34.96
CA VAL A 596 8.08 6.71 35.74
C VAL A 596 8.26 8.21 35.38
N GLY A 597 7.37 8.80 34.58
CA GLY A 597 7.40 10.26 34.30
C GLY A 597 8.24 10.72 33.11
N LYS A 598 8.82 9.82 32.31
CA LYS A 598 9.63 10.12 31.10
C LYS A 598 9.02 11.25 30.23
N THR A 599 7.74 11.12 29.88
CA THR A 599 7.01 12.10 29.05
C THR A 599 6.80 13.45 29.74
N SER A 600 6.63 13.49 31.07
CA SER A 600 6.49 14.77 31.80
C SER A 600 7.83 15.46 31.99
N ILE A 601 8.95 14.74 32.15
CA ILE A 601 10.29 15.31 32.21
C ILE A 601 10.62 16.05 30.90
N GLY A 602 10.29 15.48 29.74
CA GLY A 602 10.42 16.19 28.45
C GLY A 602 9.63 17.51 28.40
N LYS A 603 8.43 17.56 29.00
CA LYS A 603 7.65 18.80 29.12
C LYS A 603 8.30 19.81 30.09
N SER A 604 8.88 19.34 31.19
CA SER A 604 9.56 20.18 32.19
C SER A 604 10.87 20.77 31.66
N ILE A 605 11.61 20.03 30.81
CA ILE A 605 12.78 20.56 30.10
C ILE A 605 12.37 21.68 29.13
N ALA A 606 11.28 21.51 28.38
CA ALA A 606 10.74 22.56 27.51
C ALA A 606 10.35 23.82 28.32
N ARG A 607 9.68 23.62 29.47
CA ARG A 607 9.30 24.68 30.43
C ARG A 607 10.51 25.39 31.04
N ALA A 608 11.57 24.66 31.36
CA ALA A 608 12.82 25.21 31.92
C ALA A 608 13.57 26.07 30.90
N LEU A 609 13.68 25.58 29.65
CA LEU A 609 14.37 26.24 28.54
C LEU A 609 13.55 27.34 27.85
N ASN A 610 12.27 27.52 28.20
CA ASN A 610 11.33 28.40 27.51
C ASN A 610 11.19 28.10 26.00
N ARG A 611 11.20 26.81 25.65
CA ARG A 611 11.00 26.29 24.27
C ARG A 611 9.60 25.71 24.12
N GLU A 612 9.02 25.85 22.94
CA GLU A 612 7.72 25.22 22.60
C GLU A 612 7.79 23.69 22.62
N TYR A 613 6.71 23.04 23.05
CA TYR A 613 6.69 21.59 23.31
C TYR A 613 5.78 20.84 22.32
N TYR A 614 6.38 19.95 21.53
CA TYR A 614 5.66 19.01 20.67
C TYR A 614 5.94 17.56 21.06
N ARG A 615 4.94 16.69 20.89
CA ARG A 615 5.08 15.25 21.12
C ARG A 615 4.36 14.46 20.03
N PHE A 616 5.04 13.46 19.49
CA PHE A 616 4.43 12.39 18.71
C PHE A 616 4.94 11.01 19.17
N SER A 617 4.17 9.96 18.91
CA SER A 617 4.58 8.58 19.17
C SER A 617 5.14 7.98 17.89
N VAL A 618 6.22 7.21 18.00
CA VAL A 618 6.72 6.34 16.91
C VAL A 618 6.41 4.86 17.15
N GLY A 619 5.91 4.51 18.34
CA GLY A 619 5.51 3.15 18.66
C GLY A 619 4.38 2.66 17.76
N GLY A 620 4.61 1.56 17.04
CA GLY A 620 3.69 1.00 16.06
C GLY A 620 3.80 1.56 14.64
N LEU A 621 4.66 2.55 14.37
CA LEU A 621 4.90 3.02 13.00
C LEU A 621 5.55 1.94 12.14
N THR A 622 5.04 1.76 10.92
CA THR A 622 5.61 0.86 9.90
C THR A 622 5.95 1.57 8.59
N ASP A 623 5.47 2.80 8.39
CA ASP A 623 5.69 3.58 7.16
C ASP A 623 6.66 4.74 7.42
N VAL A 624 7.53 4.98 6.44
CA VAL A 624 8.47 6.10 6.37
C VAL A 624 7.72 7.42 6.12
N ALA A 625 6.60 7.38 5.41
CA ALA A 625 5.83 8.56 5.01
C ALA A 625 5.17 9.32 6.17
N GLU A 626 5.00 8.71 7.36
CA GLU A 626 4.59 9.49 8.54
C GLU A 626 5.69 10.45 9.00
N ILE A 627 6.96 10.06 8.90
CA ILE A 627 8.10 10.88 9.33
C ILE A 627 8.48 11.90 8.25
N LYS A 628 8.57 11.46 6.99
CA LYS A 628 9.01 12.26 5.84
C LYS A 628 7.88 12.88 4.99
N GLY A 629 6.62 12.61 5.29
CA GLY A 629 5.49 13.02 4.45
C GLY A 629 5.33 12.19 3.18
N HIS A 630 4.24 12.46 2.46
CA HIS A 630 3.95 11.90 1.15
C HIS A 630 4.35 12.86 0.04
N ARG A 631 4.81 12.34 -1.12
CA ARG A 631 5.09 13.18 -2.30
C ARG A 631 3.85 13.98 -2.73
N ARG A 632 4.05 15.25 -3.12
CA ARG A 632 2.98 16.18 -3.55
C ARG A 632 2.05 15.62 -4.64
N THR A 633 2.53 14.66 -5.43
CA THR A 633 1.79 13.98 -6.50
C THR A 633 0.66 13.07 -6.03
N TYR A 634 0.61 12.68 -4.75
CA TYR A 634 -0.46 11.83 -4.23
C TYR A 634 -1.70 12.65 -3.85
N VAL A 635 -2.89 12.16 -4.22
CA VAL A 635 -4.17 12.76 -3.82
C VAL A 635 -4.28 12.73 -2.29
N GLY A 636 -4.43 13.90 -1.67
CA GLY A 636 -4.46 14.03 -0.21
C GLY A 636 -3.09 13.94 0.48
N ALA A 637 -1.98 14.14 -0.25
CA ALA A 637 -0.64 14.15 0.34
C ALA A 637 -0.51 15.14 1.52
N LEU A 638 0.15 14.67 2.58
CA LEU A 638 0.46 15.43 3.79
C LEU A 638 1.97 15.47 4.04
N PRO A 639 2.53 16.58 4.56
CA PRO A 639 3.91 16.62 5.04
C PRO A 639 4.06 15.86 6.35
N GLY A 640 5.29 15.46 6.68
CA GLY A 640 5.62 14.58 7.80
C GLY A 640 5.36 15.20 9.18
N ARG A 641 5.37 14.35 10.23
CA ARG A 641 5.13 14.76 11.63
C ARG A 641 6.03 15.91 12.10
N VAL A 642 7.22 16.04 11.54
CA VAL A 642 8.21 17.08 11.88
C VAL A 642 7.77 18.45 11.34
N ILE A 643 7.33 18.53 10.08
CA ILE A 643 6.80 19.77 9.50
C ILE A 643 5.48 20.17 10.19
N GLN A 644 4.64 19.18 10.54
CA GLN A 644 3.45 19.39 11.38
C GLN A 644 3.82 19.97 12.77
N ALA A 645 4.94 19.55 13.35
CA ALA A 645 5.44 20.07 14.63
C ALA A 645 5.86 21.54 14.51
N LEU A 646 6.66 21.89 13.50
CA LEU A 646 7.12 23.27 13.26
C LEU A 646 5.94 24.23 13.04
N LYS A 647 4.97 23.85 12.20
CA LYS A 647 3.70 24.60 11.98
C LYS A 647 2.92 24.80 13.27
N LYS A 648 2.87 23.80 14.16
CA LYS A 648 2.12 23.89 15.42
C LYS A 648 2.82 24.76 16.47
N CYS A 649 4.15 24.68 16.55
CA CYS A 649 4.95 25.44 17.51
C CYS A 649 5.18 26.90 17.08
N LYS A 650 5.22 27.16 15.75
CA LYS A 650 5.55 28.48 15.17
C LYS A 650 6.95 29.01 15.57
N THR A 651 7.88 28.11 15.86
CA THR A 651 9.29 28.39 16.18
C THR A 651 10.22 27.41 15.46
N GLU A 652 11.45 27.81 15.08
CA GLU A 652 12.51 26.92 14.58
C GLU A 652 13.08 25.98 15.64
N ASN A 653 13.04 26.37 16.92
CA ASN A 653 13.78 25.72 18.02
C ASN A 653 12.90 25.00 19.09
N PRO A 654 11.79 24.30 18.73
CA PRO A 654 10.98 23.59 19.72
C PRO A 654 11.74 22.41 20.34
N LEU A 655 11.20 21.88 21.44
CA LEU A 655 11.53 20.56 21.96
C LEU A 655 10.55 19.55 21.36
N ILE A 656 11.08 18.57 20.61
CA ILE A 656 10.32 17.49 20.00
C ILE A 656 10.54 16.20 20.80
N LEU A 657 9.48 15.74 21.48
CA LEU A 657 9.47 14.46 22.19
C LEU A 657 8.96 13.33 21.28
N ILE A 658 9.84 12.37 21.04
CA ILE A 658 9.59 11.11 20.31
C ILE A 658 9.27 10.02 21.33
N ASP A 659 7.98 9.71 21.51
CA ASP A 659 7.50 8.70 22.48
C ASP A 659 7.57 7.28 21.89
N GLU A 660 7.98 6.30 22.71
CA GLU A 660 7.99 4.85 22.39
C GLU A 660 8.89 4.42 21.21
N ILE A 661 10.12 4.94 21.13
CA ILE A 661 11.14 4.57 20.11
C ILE A 661 11.57 3.10 20.19
N ASP A 662 11.30 2.42 21.30
CA ASP A 662 11.52 0.98 21.51
C ASP A 662 10.50 0.07 20.79
N LYS A 663 9.47 0.64 20.16
CA LYS A 663 8.37 -0.09 19.49
C LYS A 663 8.20 0.25 18.01
N ILE A 664 9.26 0.71 17.34
CA ILE A 664 9.25 0.93 15.89
C ILE A 664 8.98 -0.40 15.17
N GLY A 665 8.03 -0.42 14.23
CA GLY A 665 7.72 -1.58 13.40
C GLY A 665 8.63 -1.65 12.17
N ARG A 666 9.03 -2.87 11.77
CA ARG A 666 9.69 -3.10 10.48
C ARG A 666 8.62 -3.26 9.40
N GLY A 667 8.45 -2.23 8.57
CA GLY A 667 7.51 -2.25 7.46
C GLY A 667 8.02 -2.98 6.22
N TYR A 668 7.13 -3.25 5.27
CA TYR A 668 7.48 -3.79 3.96
C TYR A 668 7.89 -2.72 2.94
N GLN A 669 7.52 -1.45 3.16
CA GLN A 669 7.76 -0.33 2.23
C GLN A 669 8.99 0.53 2.61
N GLY A 670 9.73 0.13 3.64
CA GLY A 670 10.92 0.81 4.13
C GLY A 670 11.13 0.55 5.63
N ASP A 671 12.31 0.89 6.14
CA ASP A 671 12.58 0.88 7.58
C ASP A 671 12.41 2.31 8.13
N PRO A 672 11.36 2.61 8.92
CA PRO A 672 11.16 3.95 9.48
C PRO A 672 12.30 4.40 10.42
N SER A 673 13.14 3.49 10.93
CA SER A 673 14.35 3.90 11.66
C SER A 673 15.39 4.60 10.78
N SER A 674 15.38 4.38 9.46
CA SER A 674 16.26 5.11 8.52
C SER A 674 15.90 6.59 8.40
N ALA A 675 14.61 6.93 8.41
CA ALA A 675 14.16 8.32 8.43
C ALA A 675 14.35 8.97 9.81
N LEU A 676 14.28 8.21 10.91
CA LEU A 676 14.70 8.69 12.22
C LEU A 676 16.20 8.93 12.30
N LEU A 677 17.03 8.13 11.61
CA LEU A 677 18.47 8.39 11.53
C LEU A 677 18.74 9.74 10.85
N GLU A 678 18.21 9.98 9.65
CA GLU A 678 18.39 11.27 8.95
C GLU A 678 17.84 12.48 9.73
N LEU A 679 16.72 12.30 10.46
CA LEU A 679 16.13 13.32 11.31
C LEU A 679 16.99 13.68 12.53
N LEU A 680 17.67 12.68 13.12
CA LEU A 680 18.35 12.81 14.41
C LEU A 680 19.87 12.99 14.27
N ASP A 681 20.46 12.65 13.13
CA ASP A 681 21.89 12.77 12.85
C ASP A 681 22.33 14.25 12.76
N PRO A 682 23.24 14.75 13.63
CA PRO A 682 23.69 16.14 13.58
C PRO A 682 24.40 16.53 12.27
N GLU A 683 24.89 15.56 11.49
CA GLU A 683 25.50 15.80 10.17
C GLU A 683 24.49 15.92 9.03
N GLN A 684 23.22 15.51 9.24
CA GLN A 684 22.19 15.45 8.18
C GLN A 684 20.99 16.36 8.48
N ASN A 685 20.70 16.61 9.76
CA ASN A 685 19.49 17.32 10.19
C ASN A 685 19.45 18.82 9.78
N SER A 686 20.58 19.43 9.42
CA SER A 686 20.64 20.78 8.84
C SER A 686 20.07 20.88 7.42
N SER A 687 19.87 19.74 6.75
CA SER A 687 19.34 19.64 5.38
C SER A 687 18.31 18.51 5.25
N PHE A 688 17.45 18.34 6.26
CA PHE A 688 16.42 17.30 6.25
C PHE A 688 15.44 17.51 5.09
N LEU A 689 15.19 16.44 4.32
CA LEU A 689 14.34 16.50 3.11
C LEU A 689 13.04 15.69 3.32
N ASP A 690 11.98 16.44 3.63
CA ASP A 690 10.59 15.97 3.64
C ASP A 690 10.06 15.86 2.19
N HIS A 691 9.40 14.75 1.87
CA HIS A 691 8.92 14.39 0.53
C HIS A 691 7.75 15.24 0.03
N TYR A 692 7.02 15.91 0.93
CA TYR A 692 6.00 16.89 0.55
C TYR A 692 6.65 18.26 0.33
N MET A 693 7.58 18.65 1.21
CA MET A 693 8.21 19.97 1.12
C MET A 693 9.20 20.08 -0.04
N ASP A 694 10.01 19.04 -0.30
CA ASP A 694 11.06 18.96 -1.33
C ASP A 694 12.05 20.15 -1.31
N VAL A 695 12.24 20.72 -0.12
CA VAL A 695 13.24 21.76 0.20
C VAL A 695 13.96 21.36 1.49
N PRO A 696 15.27 21.67 1.64
CA PRO A 696 16.00 21.36 2.85
C PRO A 696 15.47 22.18 4.03
N VAL A 697 15.12 21.51 5.12
CA VAL A 697 14.71 22.14 6.38
C VAL A 697 15.83 21.98 7.41
N ASP A 698 16.24 23.09 8.01
CA ASP A 698 17.24 23.11 9.07
C ASP A 698 16.61 22.74 10.42
N LEU A 699 16.92 21.54 10.90
CA LEU A 699 16.47 21.00 12.19
C LEU A 699 17.59 20.98 13.24
N SER A 700 18.76 21.54 12.96
CA SER A 700 19.92 21.54 13.88
C SER A 700 19.65 22.19 15.24
N ARG A 701 18.70 23.13 15.28
CA ARG A 701 18.26 23.87 16.49
C ARG A 701 17.18 23.15 17.30
N VAL A 702 16.57 22.10 16.76
CA VAL A 702 15.48 21.36 17.39
C VAL A 702 16.05 20.46 18.49
N LEU A 703 15.50 20.57 19.71
CA LEU A 703 15.90 19.69 20.79
C LEU A 703 15.10 18.38 20.72
N PHE A 704 15.73 17.33 20.22
CA PHE A 704 15.15 16.00 20.18
C PHE A 704 15.31 15.27 21.52
N VAL A 705 14.20 14.78 22.05
CA VAL A 705 14.15 13.91 23.23
C VAL A 705 13.40 12.64 22.85
N CYS A 706 13.94 11.48 23.18
CA CYS A 706 13.34 10.18 22.92
C CYS A 706 12.88 9.51 24.23
N THR A 707 11.83 8.69 24.17
CA THR A 707 11.45 7.79 25.27
C THR A 707 11.43 6.34 24.81
N ALA A 708 11.92 5.43 25.66
CA ALA A 708 11.88 3.99 25.46
C ALA A 708 11.59 3.27 26.78
N ASN A 709 11.12 2.02 26.73
CA ASN A 709 10.95 1.17 27.91
C ASN A 709 12.12 0.19 28.09
N MET A 710 12.76 -0.23 26.99
CA MET A 710 13.94 -1.09 26.96
C MET A 710 14.97 -0.54 25.97
N THR A 711 16.27 -0.77 26.21
CA THR A 711 17.33 -0.42 25.26
C THR A 711 17.41 -1.37 24.07
N ASP A 712 17.01 -2.62 24.27
CA ASP A 712 17.53 -3.75 23.49
C ASP A 712 16.78 -3.96 22.16
N THR A 713 15.62 -3.31 22.00
CA THR A 713 14.84 -3.25 20.76
C THR A 713 15.15 -2.00 19.91
N ILE A 714 15.91 -1.03 20.43
CA ILE A 714 16.30 0.17 19.71
C ILE A 714 17.40 -0.19 18.69
N PRO A 715 17.32 0.24 17.43
CA PRO A 715 18.40 0.05 16.46
C PRO A 715 19.72 0.66 16.96
N ARG A 716 20.81 -0.12 16.96
CA ARG A 716 22.13 0.35 17.45
C ARG A 716 22.59 1.68 16.84
N PRO A 717 22.49 1.93 15.52
CA PRO A 717 22.89 3.22 14.94
C PRO A 717 22.13 4.45 15.50
N LEU A 718 20.94 4.26 16.06
CA LEU A 718 20.23 5.31 16.80
C LEU A 718 20.72 5.38 18.26
N LEU A 719 20.86 4.23 18.92
CA LEU A 719 21.30 4.14 20.31
C LEU A 719 22.71 4.71 20.53
N ASP A 720 23.63 4.44 19.61
CA ASP A 720 25.03 4.89 19.67
C ASP A 720 25.17 6.42 19.51
N ARG A 721 24.10 7.10 19.08
CA ARG A 721 24.00 8.58 18.92
C ARG A 721 23.23 9.26 20.07
N MET A 722 22.69 8.49 21.01
CA MET A 722 21.81 8.97 22.08
C MET A 722 22.49 8.96 23.46
N GLU A 723 22.28 10.02 24.23
CA GLU A 723 22.63 10.03 25.65
C GLU A 723 21.53 9.32 26.45
N VAL A 724 21.80 8.07 26.83
CA VAL A 724 20.84 7.17 27.47
C VAL A 724 20.75 7.43 28.97
N ILE A 725 19.69 8.13 29.40
CA ILE A 725 19.39 8.39 30.80
C ILE A 725 18.40 7.32 31.29
N ARG A 726 18.82 6.49 32.24
CA ARG A 726 18.02 5.37 32.78
C ARG A 726 17.18 5.81 33.98
N LEU A 727 15.87 5.88 33.81
CA LEU A 727 14.91 6.07 34.89
C LEU A 727 14.54 4.74 35.54
N SER A 728 14.71 4.68 36.84
CA SER A 728 14.37 3.53 37.69
C SER A 728 12.91 3.59 38.17
N GLY A 729 12.41 2.49 38.74
CA GLY A 729 11.12 2.46 39.43
C GLY A 729 11.14 3.17 40.79
N TYR A 730 9.98 3.66 41.22
CA TYR A 730 9.80 4.39 42.48
C TYR A 730 9.60 3.44 43.67
N VAL A 731 10.21 3.77 44.81
CA VAL A 731 9.99 3.16 46.13
C VAL A 731 8.62 3.56 46.67
N ALA A 732 8.01 2.76 47.55
CA ALA A 732 6.69 3.07 48.14
C ALA A 732 6.62 4.49 48.76
N ASP A 733 7.68 4.89 49.45
CA ASP A 733 7.82 6.20 50.10
C ASP A 733 7.82 7.36 49.07
N GLU A 734 8.50 7.16 47.93
CA GLU A 734 8.50 8.10 46.81
C GLU A 734 7.13 8.15 46.12
N LYS A 735 6.47 7.00 45.93
CA LYS A 735 5.12 6.93 45.35
C LYS A 735 4.09 7.65 46.21
N MET A 736 4.20 7.58 47.54
CA MET A 736 3.35 8.33 48.47
C MET A 736 3.54 9.84 48.30
N ALA A 737 4.79 10.31 48.26
CA ALA A 737 5.09 11.73 48.03
C ALA A 737 4.62 12.23 46.64
N ILE A 738 4.76 11.40 45.60
CA ILE A 738 4.26 11.69 44.23
C ILE A 738 2.73 11.72 44.20
N ALA A 739 2.07 10.81 44.93
CA ALA A 739 0.62 10.77 45.02
C ALA A 739 0.05 12.01 45.71
N GLU A 740 0.64 12.40 46.84
CA GLU A 740 0.25 13.58 47.63
C GLU A 740 0.49 14.89 46.85
N ARG A 741 1.68 15.08 46.28
CA ARG A 741 2.06 16.35 45.61
C ARG A 741 1.44 16.54 44.23
N TYR A 742 1.25 15.47 43.46
CA TYR A 742 0.91 15.58 42.04
C TYR A 742 -0.34 14.82 41.63
N LEU A 743 -0.48 13.54 42.00
CA LEU A 743 -1.56 12.71 41.46
C LEU A 743 -2.92 13.07 42.05
N ALA A 744 -2.99 13.34 43.36
CA ALA A 744 -4.23 13.72 44.03
C ALA A 744 -4.74 15.11 43.55
N PRO A 745 -3.94 16.20 43.53
CA PRO A 745 -4.40 17.48 42.98
C PRO A 745 -4.81 17.41 41.51
N GLN A 746 -4.05 16.69 40.66
CA GLN A 746 -4.43 16.50 39.26
C GLN A 746 -5.74 15.71 39.10
N ALA A 747 -5.98 14.69 39.92
CA ALA A 747 -7.20 13.91 39.88
C ALA A 747 -8.41 14.66 40.44
N GLN A 748 -8.22 15.51 41.46
CA GLN A 748 -9.24 16.39 42.02
C GLN A 748 -9.67 17.44 40.99
N ASP A 749 -8.71 18.09 40.30
CA ASP A 749 -8.97 19.03 39.20
C ASP A 749 -9.70 18.35 38.03
N LEU A 750 -9.24 17.17 37.59
CA LEU A 750 -9.90 16.40 36.52
C LEU A 750 -11.30 15.87 36.91
N ALA A 751 -11.61 15.76 38.20
CA ALA A 751 -12.93 15.38 38.70
C ALA A 751 -13.85 16.59 38.97
N GLY A 752 -13.37 17.83 38.76
CA GLY A 752 -14.12 19.05 39.08
C GLY A 752 -14.20 19.37 40.57
N LEU A 753 -13.53 18.61 41.43
CA LEU A 753 -13.62 18.69 42.90
C LEU A 753 -12.68 19.74 43.52
N LYS A 754 -12.12 20.66 42.74
CA LYS A 754 -11.13 21.67 43.18
C LYS A 754 -11.67 22.63 44.25
N GLN A 755 -13.00 22.81 44.31
CA GLN A 755 -13.69 23.66 45.29
C GLN A 755 -14.37 22.86 46.41
N VAL A 756 -14.10 21.55 46.52
CA VAL A 756 -14.75 20.64 47.47
C VAL A 756 -13.71 19.97 48.35
N ASP A 757 -13.98 19.89 49.66
CA ASP A 757 -13.07 19.31 50.65
C ASP A 757 -13.13 17.76 50.65
N VAL A 758 -12.52 17.17 49.62
CA VAL A 758 -12.36 15.72 49.48
C VAL A 758 -10.93 15.34 49.79
N GLN A 759 -10.69 14.80 50.99
CA GLN A 759 -9.35 14.50 51.51
C GLN A 759 -9.06 12.99 51.45
N LEU A 760 -8.05 12.60 50.68
CA LEU A 760 -7.54 11.23 50.65
C LEU A 760 -6.38 11.08 51.66
N SER A 761 -6.58 10.30 52.72
CA SER A 761 -5.60 10.22 53.81
C SER A 761 -4.33 9.46 53.42
N LYS A 762 -3.22 9.73 54.11
CA LYS A 762 -1.92 9.10 53.81
C LYS A 762 -1.98 7.58 53.98
N VAL A 763 -2.75 7.08 54.95
CA VAL A 763 -2.97 5.65 55.19
C VAL A 763 -3.77 5.02 54.05
N ALA A 764 -4.75 5.73 53.48
CA ALA A 764 -5.46 5.28 52.28
C ALA A 764 -4.56 5.25 51.03
N ILE A 765 -3.64 6.23 50.87
CA ILE A 765 -2.62 6.22 49.81
C ILE A 765 -1.65 5.05 49.97
N GLU A 766 -1.20 4.76 51.19
CA GLU A 766 -0.33 3.63 51.50
C GLU A 766 -1.01 2.28 51.20
N GLU A 767 -2.28 2.13 51.58
CA GLU A 767 -3.10 0.95 51.26
C GLU A 767 -3.34 0.79 49.74
N LEU A 768 -3.59 1.90 49.02
CA LEU A 768 -3.64 1.90 47.55
C LEU A 768 -2.33 1.39 46.93
N ILE A 769 -1.17 1.84 47.44
CA ILE A 769 0.15 1.43 46.95
C ILE A 769 0.38 -0.07 47.22
N LYS A 770 0.11 -0.54 48.44
CA LYS A 770 0.36 -1.93 48.86
C LYS A 770 -0.62 -2.93 48.24
N SER A 771 -1.92 -2.67 48.36
CA SER A 771 -2.97 -3.68 48.15
C SER A 771 -3.66 -3.59 46.78
N TYR A 772 -3.39 -2.53 46.01
CA TYR A 772 -4.00 -2.31 44.68
C TYR A 772 -2.97 -2.03 43.55
N CYS A 773 -1.71 -1.70 43.85
CA CYS A 773 -0.75 -1.16 42.86
C CYS A 773 0.62 -1.87 42.74
N ARG A 774 0.64 -3.16 42.36
CA ARG A 774 1.87 -3.86 41.93
C ARG A 774 2.35 -3.37 40.54
N GLU A 775 3.19 -2.34 40.53
CA GLU A 775 3.91 -1.81 39.36
C GLU A 775 5.22 -1.11 39.78
N ALA A 776 6.15 -0.85 38.85
CA ALA A 776 7.35 -0.05 39.10
C ALA A 776 7.09 1.48 39.07
N GLY A 777 6.19 1.94 38.19
CA GLY A 777 5.79 3.35 38.08
C GLY A 777 4.62 3.74 38.98
N VAL A 778 3.87 4.78 38.59
CA VAL A 778 2.63 5.25 39.27
C VAL A 778 1.41 5.29 38.33
N ARG A 779 1.39 4.49 37.25
CA ARG A 779 0.34 4.55 36.22
C ARG A 779 -0.97 3.90 36.67
N ASN A 780 -0.90 2.79 37.40
CA ASN A 780 -2.05 2.20 38.07
C ASN A 780 -2.44 3.03 39.31
N LEU A 781 -1.47 3.51 40.08
CA LEU A 781 -1.73 4.38 41.24
C LEU A 781 -2.54 5.63 40.84
N LYS A 782 -2.16 6.33 39.77
CA LYS A 782 -2.95 7.43 39.21
C LYS A 782 -4.38 7.01 38.86
N LYS A 783 -4.57 5.86 38.19
CA LYS A 783 -5.91 5.34 37.85
C LYS A 783 -6.79 5.05 39.07
N GLN A 784 -6.22 4.54 40.17
CA GLN A 784 -7.00 4.29 41.39
C GLN A 784 -7.36 5.60 42.09
N ILE A 785 -6.44 6.57 42.16
CA ILE A 785 -6.72 7.90 42.70
C ILE A 785 -7.80 8.62 41.87
N GLU A 786 -7.71 8.62 40.53
CA GLU A 786 -8.76 9.09 39.62
C GLU A 786 -10.10 8.38 39.83
N LYS A 787 -10.08 7.06 40.09
CA LYS A 787 -11.28 6.27 40.39
C LYS A 787 -11.90 6.70 41.72
N VAL A 788 -11.10 6.96 42.75
CA VAL A 788 -11.57 7.45 44.07
C VAL A 788 -12.23 8.82 43.93
N TYR A 789 -11.56 9.81 43.33
CA TYR A 789 -12.15 11.15 43.16
C TYR A 789 -13.40 11.12 42.27
N ARG A 790 -13.41 10.37 41.16
CA ARG A 790 -14.61 10.21 40.32
C ARG A 790 -15.77 9.51 41.04
N LYS A 791 -15.49 8.52 41.90
CA LYS A 791 -16.51 7.89 42.76
C LYS A 791 -17.01 8.83 43.86
N SER A 792 -16.14 9.70 44.37
CA SER A 792 -16.50 10.74 45.34
C SER A 792 -17.40 11.79 44.71
N ALA A 793 -17.07 12.30 43.53
CA ALA A 793 -17.92 13.22 42.77
C ALA A 793 -19.32 12.62 42.50
N LEU A 794 -19.38 11.37 42.04
CA LEU A 794 -20.65 10.66 41.86
C LEU A 794 -21.46 10.58 43.16
N LYS A 795 -20.81 10.20 44.28
CA LYS A 795 -21.47 10.11 45.59
C LYS A 795 -21.98 11.48 46.06
N ILE A 796 -21.18 12.53 45.93
CA ILE A 796 -21.56 13.91 46.31
C ILE A 796 -22.79 14.38 45.53
N VAL A 797 -22.85 14.12 44.22
CA VAL A 797 -24.03 14.45 43.39
C VAL A 797 -25.26 13.63 43.79
N GLN A 798 -25.08 12.35 44.15
CA GLN A 798 -26.17 11.48 44.62
C GLN A 798 -26.68 11.88 46.02
N ASP A 799 -25.79 12.23 46.94
CA ASP A 799 -26.11 12.59 48.33
C ASP A 799 -26.74 14.00 48.44
N LEU A 800 -26.44 14.92 47.50
CA LEU A 800 -27.05 16.25 47.41
C LEU A 800 -28.37 16.27 46.63
N GLY A 801 -28.54 15.38 45.65
CA GLY A 801 -29.72 15.32 44.79
C GLY A 801 -29.85 16.46 43.76
N GLU A 802 -30.74 16.26 42.79
CA GLU A 802 -30.96 17.20 41.68
C GLU A 802 -31.64 18.52 42.12
N GLU A 803 -32.34 18.53 43.26
CA GLU A 803 -33.00 19.73 43.80
C GLU A 803 -32.02 20.81 44.28
N VAL A 804 -30.85 20.40 44.80
CA VAL A 804 -29.79 21.32 45.27
C VAL A 804 -28.90 21.80 44.11
N LEU A 805 -28.81 21.00 43.04
CA LEU A 805 -27.96 21.26 41.86
C LEU A 805 -28.78 21.38 40.55
N PRO A 806 -29.77 22.30 40.46
CA PRO A 806 -30.66 22.38 39.30
C PRO A 806 -29.93 22.86 38.04
N GLU A 807 -30.07 22.11 36.93
CA GLU A 807 -29.39 22.37 35.65
C GLU A 807 -29.55 23.82 35.14
N ALA A 808 -30.73 24.42 35.35
CA ALA A 808 -31.08 25.76 34.88
C ALA A 808 -30.18 26.89 35.43
N LYS A 809 -29.41 26.65 36.51
CA LYS A 809 -28.46 27.65 37.07
C LYS A 809 -27.09 27.64 36.40
N ALA A 810 -26.83 26.75 35.43
CA ALA A 810 -25.52 26.57 34.80
C ALA A 810 -25.31 27.38 33.50
N LEU A 811 -26.26 28.22 33.07
CA LEU A 811 -26.05 29.14 31.94
C LEU A 811 -25.22 30.37 32.36
N THR A 812 -24.29 30.78 31.50
CA THR A 812 -23.61 32.08 31.58
C THR A 812 -24.61 33.22 31.45
N ASP A 813 -24.27 34.41 31.94
CA ASP A 813 -25.15 35.57 31.82
C ASP A 813 -25.28 36.04 30.36
N ASP A 814 -24.25 35.86 29.53
CA ASP A 814 -24.32 36.02 28.07
C ASP A 814 -25.32 35.02 27.43
N GLY A 815 -25.36 33.79 27.93
CA GLY A 815 -26.31 32.76 27.48
C GLY A 815 -27.76 33.06 27.86
N LYS A 816 -27.98 33.77 28.97
CA LYS A 816 -29.30 34.30 29.35
C LYS A 816 -29.69 35.48 28.47
N ALA A 817 -28.75 36.38 28.18
CA ALA A 817 -28.98 37.51 27.26
C ALA A 817 -29.38 37.01 25.86
N ALA A 818 -28.67 36.03 25.30
CA ALA A 818 -29.00 35.43 24.00
C ALA A 818 -30.38 34.72 23.99
N LEU A 819 -30.76 34.07 25.09
CA LEU A 819 -32.11 33.51 25.24
C LEU A 819 -33.17 34.62 25.29
N GLU A 820 -32.95 35.66 26.09
CA GLU A 820 -33.83 36.83 26.18
C GLU A 820 -33.95 37.59 24.84
N GLU A 821 -32.91 37.62 24.01
CA GLU A 821 -32.97 38.17 22.66
C GLU A 821 -33.78 37.26 21.72
N SER A 822 -33.56 35.94 21.77
CA SER A 822 -34.34 34.98 20.97
C SER A 822 -35.84 34.98 21.28
N GLU A 823 -36.23 35.27 22.53
CA GLU A 823 -37.64 35.45 22.91
C GLU A 823 -38.22 36.81 22.46
N LYS A 824 -37.37 37.83 22.24
CA LYS A 824 -37.77 39.16 21.77
C LYS A 824 -37.88 39.24 20.25
N GLU A 825 -37.06 38.49 19.50
CA GLU A 825 -37.08 38.50 18.03
C GLU A 825 -38.28 37.75 17.40
N GLY A 826 -39.03 36.96 18.18
CA GLY A 826 -40.15 36.13 17.69
C GLY A 826 -41.38 36.85 17.08
N LYS A 827 -41.30 38.15 16.73
CA LYS A 827 -42.41 38.95 16.17
C LYS A 827 -42.01 40.12 15.24
N THR A 828 -41.49 39.86 14.04
CA THR A 828 -41.94 40.54 12.79
C THR A 828 -41.48 39.80 11.51
N GLU A 829 -41.91 40.26 10.34
CA GLU A 829 -41.97 39.47 9.10
C GLU A 829 -40.82 39.69 8.09
N GLU A 830 -40.60 38.64 7.28
CA GLU A 830 -39.93 38.50 5.96
C GLU A 830 -39.11 39.65 5.31
N VAL A 831 -37.90 39.32 4.82
CA VAL A 831 -37.51 39.27 3.38
C VAL A 831 -35.98 39.16 3.24
N GLY A 832 -35.46 38.26 2.38
CA GLY A 832 -34.06 38.28 1.93
C GLY A 832 -33.43 36.90 1.71
N THR A 833 -32.51 36.78 0.75
CA THR A 833 -31.89 35.50 0.33
C THR A 833 -30.38 35.41 0.62
N GLU A 834 -29.97 34.19 0.95
CA GLU A 834 -28.61 33.62 0.86
C GLU A 834 -27.50 34.03 1.86
N ALA A 835 -26.69 33.01 2.18
CA ALA A 835 -25.33 33.03 2.72
C ALA A 835 -25.03 33.71 4.07
N THR A 836 -25.03 32.91 5.14
CA THR A 836 -23.91 32.90 6.11
C THR A 836 -23.74 31.49 6.71
N GLU A 837 -22.58 30.87 6.53
CA GLU A 837 -22.17 29.70 7.30
C GLU A 837 -21.55 30.17 8.63
N LYS A 838 -22.10 29.74 9.79
CA LYS A 838 -21.37 29.56 11.05
C LYS A 838 -22.20 29.00 12.21
N GLU A 839 -21.48 28.62 13.26
CA GLU A 839 -21.94 28.48 14.64
C GLU A 839 -22.95 27.37 14.97
N THR A 840 -22.41 26.15 15.10
CA THR A 840 -22.84 25.23 16.15
C THR A 840 -22.44 25.80 17.52
N THR A 841 -23.29 26.63 18.11
CA THR A 841 -23.11 27.22 19.44
C THR A 841 -23.41 26.21 20.56
N GLU A 842 -22.47 25.28 20.79
CA GLU A 842 -22.42 24.52 22.04
C GLU A 842 -22.14 25.49 23.20
N GLN A 843 -23.20 25.93 23.88
CA GLN A 843 -23.10 26.88 25.00
C GLN A 843 -22.20 26.31 26.13
N PRO A 844 -21.13 27.01 26.53
CA PRO A 844 -20.23 26.53 27.57
C PRO A 844 -20.91 26.58 28.94
N ARG A 845 -21.36 25.41 29.43
CA ARG A 845 -22.01 25.27 30.74
C ARG A 845 -21.04 25.66 31.88
N VAL A 846 -21.51 26.51 32.80
CA VAL A 846 -20.77 26.89 34.01
C VAL A 846 -20.67 25.67 34.95
N PRO A 847 -19.50 25.38 35.56
CA PRO A 847 -19.37 24.29 36.53
C PRO A 847 -20.27 24.55 37.76
N LEU A 848 -21.05 23.54 38.13
CA LEU A 848 -21.92 23.57 39.31
C LEU A 848 -21.10 23.77 40.59
N LYS A 849 -21.44 24.80 41.37
CA LYS A 849 -20.82 25.04 42.68
C LYS A 849 -21.46 24.15 43.74
N VAL A 850 -20.68 23.22 44.26
CA VAL A 850 -21.03 22.36 45.40
C VAL A 850 -21.01 23.20 46.69
N PRO A 851 -21.92 22.98 47.66
CA PRO A 851 -21.88 23.68 48.95
C PRO A 851 -20.62 23.39 49.76
N GLU A 852 -20.08 24.40 50.44
CA GLU A 852 -18.85 24.30 51.26
C GLU A 852 -18.98 23.33 52.46
N SER A 853 -20.21 22.93 52.83
CA SER A 853 -20.49 22.00 53.91
C SER A 853 -20.22 20.51 53.59
N VAL A 854 -19.76 20.20 52.37
CA VAL A 854 -19.55 18.82 51.91
C VAL A 854 -18.09 18.40 52.10
N HIS A 855 -17.82 17.80 53.26
CA HIS A 855 -16.50 17.23 53.61
C HIS A 855 -16.50 15.71 53.40
N VAL A 856 -15.53 15.17 52.66
CA VAL A 856 -15.40 13.73 52.40
C VAL A 856 -13.98 13.27 52.69
N VAL A 857 -13.78 12.65 53.86
CA VAL A 857 -12.49 12.04 54.24
C VAL A 857 -12.47 10.56 53.84
N ILE A 858 -11.40 10.15 53.16
CA ILE A 858 -11.23 8.81 52.60
C ILE A 858 -10.03 8.14 53.27
N ASP A 859 -10.33 7.11 54.04
CA ASP A 859 -9.44 6.36 54.92
C ASP A 859 -9.41 4.88 54.55
N LYS A 860 -8.45 4.14 55.10
CA LYS A 860 -8.24 2.71 54.82
C LYS A 860 -9.53 1.87 54.90
N ASP A 861 -10.40 2.14 55.88
CA ASP A 861 -11.61 1.35 56.10
C ASP A 861 -12.74 1.66 55.11
N ASN A 862 -12.84 2.88 54.57
CA ASN A 862 -13.87 3.26 53.59
C ASN A 862 -13.36 3.23 52.13
N LEU A 863 -12.04 3.18 51.90
CA LEU A 863 -11.39 3.05 50.59
C LEU A 863 -11.98 1.92 49.73
N LYS A 864 -12.35 0.80 50.38
CA LYS A 864 -12.98 -0.36 49.73
C LYS A 864 -14.30 -0.03 49.02
N ASP A 865 -15.03 1.00 49.46
CA ASP A 865 -16.33 1.38 48.91
C ASP A 865 -16.16 2.17 47.59
N TYR A 866 -15.02 2.86 47.45
CA TYR A 866 -14.63 3.60 46.24
C TYR A 866 -13.88 2.71 45.24
N VAL A 867 -13.00 1.82 45.72
CA VAL A 867 -12.05 1.07 44.88
C VAL A 867 -12.46 -0.39 44.68
N GLY A 868 -13.27 -0.97 45.57
CA GLY A 868 -13.54 -2.40 45.64
C GLY A 868 -12.59 -3.14 46.60
N PRO A 869 -12.71 -4.48 46.73
CA PRO A 869 -11.82 -5.27 47.57
C PRO A 869 -10.35 -5.20 47.10
N PRO A 870 -9.37 -5.41 48.00
CA PRO A 870 -7.95 -5.41 47.67
C PRO A 870 -7.62 -6.49 46.62
N ILE A 871 -6.74 -6.14 45.69
CA ILE A 871 -6.32 -7.01 44.58
C ILE A 871 -5.13 -7.89 45.00
N PHE A 872 -4.30 -7.37 45.91
CA PHE A 872 -3.09 -8.03 46.42
C PHE A 872 -3.14 -8.03 47.95
N THR A 873 -2.85 -9.19 48.57
CA THR A 873 -2.95 -9.40 50.02
C THR A 873 -1.59 -9.56 50.69
N SER A 874 -0.69 -10.36 50.11
CA SER A 874 0.70 -10.52 50.56
C SER A 874 1.65 -10.81 49.40
N ASP A 875 2.92 -10.40 49.54
CA ASP A 875 4.05 -10.89 48.73
C ASP A 875 4.71 -12.14 49.36
N ARG A 876 4.49 -12.37 50.67
CA ARG A 876 4.96 -13.56 51.39
C ARG A 876 3.95 -14.70 51.20
N LEU A 877 4.44 -15.87 50.77
CA LEU A 877 3.66 -17.10 50.57
C LEU A 877 3.75 -18.04 51.79
N TYR A 878 4.86 -17.99 52.53
CA TYR A 878 5.14 -18.81 53.70
C TYR A 878 5.61 -17.92 54.85
N ASP A 879 4.91 -17.94 55.98
CA ASP A 879 5.35 -17.24 57.21
C ASP A 879 6.56 -17.94 57.85
N VAL A 880 6.60 -19.28 57.75
CA VAL A 880 7.75 -20.13 58.07
C VAL A 880 7.99 -21.05 56.89
N THR A 881 9.20 -21.03 56.34
CA THR A 881 9.62 -21.82 55.19
C THR A 881 9.96 -23.27 55.59
N PRO A 882 9.24 -24.29 55.10
CA PRO A 882 9.58 -25.69 55.40
C PRO A 882 10.86 -26.14 54.67
N PRO A 883 11.54 -27.20 55.12
CA PRO A 883 12.72 -27.74 54.44
C PRO A 883 12.45 -28.04 52.97
N GLY A 884 13.34 -27.56 52.10
CA GLY A 884 13.17 -27.61 50.64
C GLY A 884 12.61 -26.32 50.02
N VAL A 885 12.05 -25.40 50.80
CA VAL A 885 11.51 -24.12 50.30
C VAL A 885 12.46 -22.96 50.64
N THR A 886 12.80 -22.16 49.62
CA THR A 886 13.66 -20.97 49.76
C THR A 886 13.16 -19.78 48.97
N MET A 887 13.49 -18.56 49.41
CA MET A 887 13.07 -17.33 48.75
C MET A 887 14.16 -16.79 47.80
N GLY A 888 13.82 -16.68 46.52
CA GLY A 888 14.65 -16.11 45.46
C GLY A 888 14.14 -14.76 44.97
N LEU A 889 15.04 -13.92 44.48
CA LEU A 889 14.70 -12.62 43.91
C LEU A 889 14.79 -12.64 42.38
N ALA A 890 13.65 -12.41 41.72
CA ALA A 890 13.54 -12.32 40.27
C ALA A 890 13.30 -10.89 39.79
N TRP A 891 13.69 -10.66 38.54
CA TRP A 891 13.39 -9.44 37.80
C TRP A 891 12.36 -9.77 36.71
N THR A 892 11.29 -8.98 36.64
CA THR A 892 10.19 -9.17 35.68
C THR A 892 9.91 -7.84 34.95
N GLN A 893 9.12 -7.90 33.87
CA GLN A 893 8.68 -6.70 33.15
C GLN A 893 7.84 -5.73 34.01
N LEU A 894 7.28 -6.18 35.14
CA LEU A 894 6.54 -5.36 36.10
C LEU A 894 7.43 -4.74 37.21
N GLY A 895 8.72 -5.13 37.25
CA GLY A 895 9.65 -4.83 38.33
C GLY A 895 10.13 -6.10 39.06
N GLY A 896 10.71 -5.94 40.24
CA GLY A 896 11.19 -7.05 41.05
C GLY A 896 10.07 -7.84 41.73
N ALA A 897 10.26 -9.15 41.80
CA ALA A 897 9.38 -10.09 42.50
C ALA A 897 10.20 -10.99 43.44
N ALA A 898 9.70 -11.20 44.66
CA ALA A 898 10.11 -12.32 45.49
C ALA A 898 9.35 -13.56 45.00
N MET A 899 10.05 -14.67 44.75
CA MET A 899 9.46 -15.94 44.35
C MET A 899 10.02 -17.06 45.24
N TYR A 900 9.25 -18.12 45.41
CA TYR A 900 9.70 -19.29 46.16
C TYR A 900 10.22 -20.35 45.19
N VAL A 901 11.28 -21.05 45.59
CA VAL A 901 11.75 -22.28 44.95
C VAL A 901 11.46 -23.42 45.92
N GLU A 902 10.65 -24.36 45.47
CA GLU A 902 10.11 -25.46 46.27
C GLU A 902 10.67 -26.78 45.75
N ALA A 903 11.50 -27.46 46.54
CA ALA A 903 11.96 -28.82 46.25
C ALA A 903 11.23 -29.81 47.15
N ILE A 904 10.59 -30.83 46.56
CA ILE A 904 9.90 -31.91 47.29
C ILE A 904 10.36 -33.28 46.83
N LEU A 905 10.33 -34.25 47.75
CA LEU A 905 10.56 -35.67 47.46
C LEU A 905 9.28 -36.30 46.88
N GLN A 906 9.31 -36.75 45.63
CA GLN A 906 8.15 -37.34 44.95
C GLN A 906 7.83 -38.78 45.37
N ALA A 907 8.81 -39.51 45.87
CA ALA A 907 8.69 -40.94 46.17
C ALA A 907 9.57 -41.34 47.36
N ALA A 908 9.03 -42.19 48.23
CA ALA A 908 9.75 -42.70 49.40
C ALA A 908 11.09 -43.36 49.02
N LEU A 909 12.15 -42.99 49.74
CA LEU A 909 13.51 -43.48 49.50
C LEU A 909 13.58 -45.00 49.68
N ARG A 910 14.24 -45.67 48.72
CA ARG A 910 14.53 -47.11 48.76
C ARG A 910 15.95 -47.35 48.26
N SER A 911 16.62 -48.39 48.72
CA SER A 911 17.97 -48.75 48.25
C SER A 911 18.07 -48.90 46.71
N SER A 912 17.00 -49.41 46.09
CA SER A 912 16.83 -49.59 44.65
C SER A 912 16.31 -48.36 43.88
N SER A 913 16.03 -47.25 44.57
CA SER A 913 15.62 -46.01 43.88
C SER A 913 16.77 -45.43 43.04
N ARG A 914 16.40 -44.77 41.95
CA ARG A 914 17.27 -44.02 41.05
C ARG A 914 16.93 -42.53 41.16
N PRO A 915 17.92 -41.64 41.11
CA PRO A 915 17.68 -40.22 41.23
C PRO A 915 16.96 -39.70 39.98
N SER A 916 16.05 -38.75 40.17
CA SER A 916 15.44 -37.97 39.08
C SER A 916 15.19 -36.54 39.53
N LEU A 917 15.24 -35.62 38.57
CA LEU A 917 14.89 -34.21 38.76
C LEU A 917 13.76 -33.87 37.78
N GLU A 918 12.57 -33.61 38.30
CA GLU A 918 11.46 -33.05 37.54
C GLU A 918 11.34 -31.55 37.87
N ILE A 919 10.96 -30.73 36.88
CA ILE A 919 11.04 -29.27 36.96
C ILE A 919 9.77 -28.65 36.37
N THR A 920 9.05 -27.85 37.16
CA THR A 920 7.85 -27.12 36.70
C THR A 920 7.85 -25.65 37.14
N GLY A 921 6.88 -24.86 36.68
CA GLY A 921 6.81 -23.41 36.93
C GLY A 921 6.96 -22.50 35.70
N ASN A 922 6.79 -23.05 34.49
CA ASN A 922 6.90 -22.33 33.21
C ASN A 922 8.31 -21.71 32.95
N LEU A 923 9.33 -22.55 33.17
CA LEU A 923 10.73 -22.20 33.02
C LEU A 923 11.21 -22.38 31.56
N LYS A 924 11.93 -21.38 31.05
CA LYS A 924 12.63 -21.40 29.76
C LYS A 924 13.98 -22.11 29.84
N THR A 925 14.69 -22.19 28.70
CA THR A 925 15.89 -23.01 28.51
C THR A 925 17.02 -22.68 29.49
N VAL A 926 17.37 -21.39 29.66
CA VAL A 926 18.50 -20.98 30.52
C VAL A 926 18.21 -21.29 31.99
N MET A 927 16.96 -21.09 32.42
CA MET A 927 16.53 -21.43 33.78
C MET A 927 16.52 -22.97 34.02
N LYS A 928 16.17 -23.79 33.02
CA LYS A 928 16.27 -25.26 33.11
C LYS A 928 17.72 -25.74 33.19
N GLU A 929 18.60 -25.15 32.39
CA GLU A 929 20.04 -25.41 32.45
C GLU A 929 20.62 -25.02 33.82
N SER A 930 20.31 -23.82 34.31
CA SER A 930 20.65 -23.35 35.66
C SER A 930 20.17 -24.31 36.76
N SER A 931 18.95 -24.85 36.66
CA SER A 931 18.44 -25.84 37.63
C SER A 931 19.20 -27.18 37.57
N THR A 932 19.70 -27.56 36.39
CA THR A 932 20.52 -28.76 36.21
C THR A 932 21.91 -28.56 36.79
N ILE A 933 22.53 -27.40 36.56
CA ILE A 933 23.81 -26.99 37.17
C ILE A 933 23.70 -26.96 38.70
N ALA A 934 22.64 -26.36 39.24
CA ALA A 934 22.40 -26.31 40.68
C ALA A 934 22.23 -27.70 41.30
N TYR A 935 21.53 -28.62 40.63
CA TYR A 935 21.39 -30.02 41.09
C TYR A 935 22.69 -30.82 41.01
N SER A 936 23.49 -30.61 39.97
CA SER A 936 24.84 -31.20 39.84
C SER A 936 25.79 -30.69 40.91
N PHE A 937 25.79 -29.38 41.18
CA PHE A 937 26.58 -28.76 42.24
C PHE A 937 26.14 -29.23 43.64
N ALA A 938 24.84 -29.23 43.94
CA ALA A 938 24.31 -29.69 45.24
C ALA A 938 24.70 -31.15 45.51
N LYS A 939 24.68 -32.02 44.50
CA LYS A 939 25.23 -33.39 44.59
C LYS A 939 26.72 -33.40 44.92
N SER A 940 27.53 -32.59 44.23
CA SER A 940 28.97 -32.52 44.47
C SER A 940 29.32 -31.97 45.85
N LEU A 941 28.51 -31.07 46.41
CA LEU A 941 28.69 -30.55 47.77
C LEU A 941 28.32 -31.64 48.79
N MET A 942 27.16 -32.28 48.66
CA MET A 942 26.76 -33.39 49.55
C MET A 942 27.80 -34.52 49.54
N ALA A 943 28.28 -34.95 48.38
CA ALA A 943 29.30 -36.00 48.27
C ALA A 943 30.67 -35.60 48.86
N ARG A 944 30.96 -34.31 49.02
CA ARG A 944 32.21 -33.78 49.61
C ARG A 944 32.13 -33.60 51.12
N GLU A 945 31.00 -33.10 51.62
CA GLU A 945 30.86 -32.60 52.99
C GLU A 945 29.92 -33.44 53.87
N PHE A 946 29.04 -34.22 53.26
CA PHE A 946 28.11 -35.13 53.92
C PHE A 946 28.11 -36.53 53.23
N PRO A 947 29.28 -37.21 53.18
CA PRO A 947 29.48 -38.40 52.35
C PRO A 947 28.64 -39.63 52.74
N GLU A 948 28.05 -39.66 53.95
CA GLU A 948 27.10 -40.72 54.34
C GLU A 948 25.65 -40.38 53.95
N ASN A 949 25.34 -39.11 53.63
CA ASN A 949 24.00 -38.67 53.27
C ASN A 949 23.71 -38.89 51.78
N HIS A 950 23.46 -40.15 51.42
CA HIS A 950 23.08 -40.62 50.08
C HIS A 950 21.70 -40.11 49.57
N PHE A 951 21.11 -39.05 50.15
CA PHE A 951 19.79 -38.54 49.77
C PHE A 951 19.72 -38.12 48.30
N LEU A 952 20.57 -37.19 47.83
CA LEU A 952 20.51 -36.68 46.45
C LEU A 952 20.86 -37.74 45.39
N GLU A 953 21.56 -38.81 45.77
CA GLU A 953 21.89 -39.95 44.91
C GLU A 953 20.68 -40.87 44.64
N LYS A 954 19.65 -40.81 45.48
CA LYS A 954 18.52 -41.75 45.51
C LYS A 954 17.16 -41.08 45.37
N ALA A 955 17.05 -39.82 45.80
CA ALA A 955 15.82 -39.05 45.78
C ALA A 955 15.31 -38.78 44.37
N LYS A 956 14.01 -38.99 44.18
CA LYS A 956 13.24 -38.40 43.08
C LYS A 956 12.71 -37.05 43.54
N ILE A 957 13.23 -35.97 42.98
CA ILE A 957 12.94 -34.60 43.42
C ILE A 957 12.14 -33.88 42.34
N HIS A 958 11.10 -33.18 42.76
CA HIS A 958 10.39 -32.21 41.94
C HIS A 958 10.76 -30.81 42.45
N VAL A 959 11.29 -29.97 41.55
CA VAL A 959 11.49 -28.54 41.80
C VAL A 959 10.36 -27.77 41.12
N HIS A 960 9.61 -27.03 41.93
CA HIS A 960 8.56 -26.11 41.48
C HIS A 960 8.97 -24.66 41.72
N VAL A 961 8.56 -23.79 40.81
CA VAL A 961 8.62 -22.33 40.98
C VAL A 961 7.22 -21.78 40.72
N PRO A 962 6.46 -21.36 41.75
CA PRO A 962 5.09 -20.86 41.65
C PRO A 962 4.87 -19.74 40.63
N GLU A 963 3.62 -19.34 40.40
CA GLU A 963 3.20 -18.43 39.32
C GLU A 963 3.43 -18.99 37.90
N GLY A 964 2.89 -20.17 37.59
CA GLY A 964 3.05 -20.81 36.26
C GLY A 964 2.53 -20.01 35.05
N ALA A 965 1.74 -18.95 35.26
CA ALA A 965 1.29 -18.05 34.19
C ALA A 965 2.42 -17.13 33.68
N VAL A 966 3.40 -16.79 34.53
CA VAL A 966 4.54 -15.93 34.18
C VAL A 966 5.68 -16.79 33.64
N GLN A 967 6.20 -16.44 32.46
CA GLN A 967 7.38 -17.10 31.88
C GLN A 967 8.64 -16.67 32.66
N LYS A 968 9.43 -17.62 33.13
CA LYS A 968 10.65 -17.37 33.92
C LYS A 968 11.89 -17.79 33.16
N ASP A 969 12.90 -16.93 33.15
CA ASP A 969 14.16 -17.16 32.41
C ASP A 969 15.36 -16.46 33.07
N GLY A 970 16.55 -16.86 32.65
CA GLY A 970 17.83 -16.35 33.14
C GLY A 970 18.38 -17.14 34.34
N PRO A 971 19.71 -17.15 34.54
CA PRO A 971 20.39 -18.06 35.46
C PRO A 971 20.46 -17.58 36.92
N SER A 972 19.97 -16.36 37.22
CA SER A 972 20.17 -15.66 38.51
C SER A 972 19.45 -16.25 39.74
N ALA A 973 18.92 -17.46 39.62
CA ALA A 973 18.32 -18.27 40.68
C ALA A 973 19.10 -19.57 40.96
N GLY A 974 20.26 -19.79 40.33
CA GLY A 974 21.09 -20.99 40.54
C GLY A 974 21.47 -21.20 42.01
N VAL A 975 21.85 -20.13 42.70
CA VAL A 975 22.11 -20.13 44.15
C VAL A 975 20.86 -20.52 44.95
N THR A 976 19.69 -19.97 44.61
CA THR A 976 18.41 -20.29 45.26
C THR A 976 18.04 -21.76 45.08
N MET A 977 18.18 -22.29 43.86
CA MET A 977 17.85 -23.68 43.53
C MET A 977 18.79 -24.67 44.23
N ALA A 978 20.09 -24.38 44.33
CA ALA A 978 21.01 -25.20 45.11
C ALA A 978 20.64 -25.21 46.60
N THR A 979 20.27 -24.05 47.15
CA THR A 979 19.90 -23.92 48.57
C THR A 979 18.57 -24.61 48.90
N SER A 980 17.58 -24.56 48.01
CA SER A 980 16.35 -25.37 48.08
C SER A 980 16.66 -26.87 48.12
N LEU A 981 17.51 -27.36 47.21
CA LEU A 981 17.89 -28.77 47.13
C LEU A 981 18.69 -29.25 48.35
N LEU A 982 19.58 -28.42 48.89
CA LEU A 982 20.35 -28.73 50.10
C LEU A 982 19.49 -28.66 51.36
N SER A 983 18.59 -27.66 51.49
CA SER A 983 17.61 -27.58 52.58
C SER A 983 16.75 -28.85 52.67
N LEU A 984 16.30 -29.39 51.52
CA LEU A 984 15.58 -30.66 51.46
C LEU A 984 16.45 -31.86 51.89
N ALA A 985 17.70 -31.94 51.42
CA ALA A 985 18.60 -33.07 51.71
C ALA A 985 19.09 -33.11 53.17
N LEU A 986 19.28 -31.94 53.78
CA LEU A 986 19.73 -31.74 55.15
C LEU A 986 18.57 -31.71 56.16
N GLU A 987 17.32 -31.62 55.69
CA GLU A 987 16.10 -31.42 56.50
C GLU A 987 16.12 -30.14 57.38
N SER A 988 16.96 -29.17 57.01
CA SER A 988 17.09 -27.89 57.71
C SER A 988 16.25 -26.82 57.02
N PRO A 989 15.28 -26.18 57.69
CA PRO A 989 14.54 -25.05 57.13
C PRO A 989 15.45 -23.82 57.00
N VAL A 990 15.15 -22.96 56.02
CA VAL A 990 15.84 -21.68 55.82
C VAL A 990 15.03 -20.55 56.47
N ASP A 991 15.70 -19.50 56.94
CA ASP A 991 15.04 -18.32 57.54
C ASP A 991 14.13 -17.60 56.49
N PRO A 992 12.82 -17.44 56.76
CA PRO A 992 11.87 -16.83 55.83
C PRO A 992 12.07 -15.31 55.61
N THR A 993 13.03 -14.69 56.29
CA THR A 993 13.43 -13.29 56.12
C THR A 993 14.72 -13.11 55.32
N VAL A 994 15.38 -14.20 54.90
CA VAL A 994 16.54 -14.16 54.01
C VAL A 994 16.10 -14.40 52.57
N ALA A 995 16.50 -13.51 51.65
CA ALA A 995 16.33 -13.70 50.22
C ALA A 995 17.69 -13.81 49.53
N MET A 996 17.77 -14.56 48.43
CA MET A 996 19.03 -14.75 47.70
C MET A 996 18.87 -14.68 46.19
N THR A 997 19.93 -14.24 45.50
CA THR A 997 20.00 -14.25 44.04
C THR A 997 21.46 -14.34 43.59
N GLY A 998 21.70 -15.08 42.52
CA GLY A 998 23.03 -15.34 42.00
C GLY A 998 22.98 -16.42 40.93
N GLU A 999 23.74 -16.23 39.86
CA GLU A 999 24.10 -17.32 38.96
C GLU A 999 25.17 -18.20 39.63
N LEU A 1000 25.15 -19.50 39.36
CA LEU A 1000 25.96 -20.50 40.05
C LEU A 1000 26.66 -21.39 39.01
N THR A 1001 27.99 -21.53 39.12
CA THR A 1001 28.76 -22.45 38.27
C THR A 1001 28.75 -23.89 38.84
N LEU A 1002 29.10 -24.88 38.01
CA LEU A 1002 29.34 -26.26 38.45
C LEU A 1002 30.43 -26.38 39.53
N THR A 1003 31.34 -25.40 39.63
CA THR A 1003 32.40 -25.34 40.65
C THR A 1003 31.98 -24.62 41.94
N GLY A 1004 30.77 -24.05 41.99
CA GLY A 1004 30.28 -23.31 43.14
C GLY A 1004 30.68 -21.83 43.20
N LYS A 1005 31.21 -21.24 42.11
CA LYS A 1005 31.40 -19.78 42.06
C LYS A 1005 30.04 -19.12 41.82
N VAL A 1006 29.80 -18.01 42.53
CA VAL A 1006 28.64 -17.13 42.31
C VAL A 1006 29.02 -16.06 41.28
N LEU A 1007 28.21 -15.88 40.23
CA LEU A 1007 28.45 -14.92 39.14
C LEU A 1007 27.49 -13.72 39.20
N ARG A 1008 27.96 -12.57 38.68
CA ARG A 1008 27.25 -11.29 38.62
C ARG A 1008 25.86 -11.41 37.98
N ILE A 1009 24.89 -10.71 38.53
CA ILE A 1009 23.49 -10.66 38.06
C ILE A 1009 23.09 -9.26 37.58
N GLY A 1010 21.98 -9.17 36.84
CA GLY A 1010 21.26 -7.91 36.61
C GLY A 1010 20.14 -7.64 37.63
N GLY A 1011 19.73 -6.37 37.71
CA GLY A 1011 18.49 -5.94 38.39
C GLY A 1011 18.53 -5.94 39.92
N LEU A 1012 19.70 -5.73 40.55
CA LEU A 1012 19.84 -5.79 42.02
C LEU A 1012 18.96 -4.74 42.74
N ARG A 1013 18.78 -3.54 42.17
CA ARG A 1013 17.88 -2.50 42.71
C ARG A 1013 16.43 -2.99 42.80
N GLU A 1014 15.88 -3.46 41.69
CA GLU A 1014 14.49 -3.95 41.62
C GLU A 1014 14.28 -5.17 42.53
N LYS A 1015 15.25 -6.09 42.56
CA LYS A 1015 15.27 -7.25 43.45
C LYS A 1015 15.29 -6.85 44.93
N THR A 1016 16.06 -5.83 45.30
CA THR A 1016 16.12 -5.30 46.68
C THR A 1016 14.81 -4.65 47.09
N VAL A 1017 14.17 -3.86 46.21
CA VAL A 1017 12.83 -3.29 46.45
C VAL A 1017 11.78 -4.39 46.64
N ALA A 1018 11.88 -5.50 45.89
CA ALA A 1018 10.99 -6.66 46.08
C ALA A 1018 11.21 -7.35 47.42
N ALA A 1019 12.46 -7.51 47.86
CA ALA A 1019 12.80 -8.06 49.17
C ALA A 1019 12.26 -7.18 50.31
N ARG A 1020 12.39 -5.85 50.23
CA ARG A 1020 11.81 -4.89 51.20
C ARG A 1020 10.29 -5.09 51.29
N ARG A 1021 9.61 -5.25 50.14
CA ARG A 1021 8.16 -5.50 50.06
C ARG A 1021 7.72 -6.86 50.61
N ALA A 1022 8.58 -7.88 50.53
CA ALA A 1022 8.35 -9.21 51.11
C ALA A 1022 8.72 -9.31 52.61
N GLY A 1023 9.21 -8.24 53.23
CA GLY A 1023 9.65 -8.20 54.62
C GLY A 1023 10.95 -8.97 54.88
N CYS A 1024 11.85 -9.01 53.90
CA CYS A 1024 13.19 -9.58 54.06
C CYS A 1024 14.06 -8.66 54.91
N LYS A 1025 14.92 -9.24 55.76
CA LYS A 1025 15.92 -8.53 56.56
C LYS A 1025 17.33 -8.66 55.98
N MET A 1026 17.59 -9.70 55.19
CA MET A 1026 18.89 -9.97 54.59
C MET A 1026 18.75 -10.33 53.12
N ILE A 1027 19.67 -9.83 52.29
CA ILE A 1027 19.82 -10.23 50.89
C ILE A 1027 21.21 -10.77 50.65
N ILE A 1028 21.30 -11.99 50.13
CA ILE A 1028 22.54 -12.57 49.62
C ILE A 1028 22.64 -12.33 48.11
N PHE A 1029 23.73 -11.71 47.67
CA PHE A 1029 23.96 -11.32 46.27
C PHE A 1029 25.43 -11.54 45.84
N PRO A 1030 25.78 -11.53 44.54
CA PRO A 1030 27.15 -11.79 44.08
C PRO A 1030 28.13 -10.69 44.48
N GLN A 1031 29.35 -11.06 44.87
CA GLN A 1031 30.44 -10.11 45.19
C GLN A 1031 30.72 -9.13 44.04
N ASP A 1032 30.58 -9.58 42.79
CA ASP A 1032 30.75 -8.79 41.56
C ASP A 1032 29.67 -7.69 41.38
N ASN A 1033 28.61 -7.66 42.19
CA ASN A 1033 27.56 -6.63 42.20
C ASN A 1033 27.73 -5.60 43.34
N ILE A 1034 28.87 -5.56 44.04
CA ILE A 1034 29.07 -4.63 45.18
C ILE A 1034 28.96 -3.14 44.78
N SER A 1035 29.34 -2.78 43.55
CA SER A 1035 29.08 -1.44 42.97
C SER A 1035 27.59 -1.12 42.97
N ASP A 1036 26.79 -2.06 42.47
CA ASP A 1036 25.36 -1.91 42.21
C ASP A 1036 24.57 -1.88 43.53
N TRP A 1037 25.14 -2.44 44.60
CA TRP A 1037 24.66 -2.28 45.97
C TRP A 1037 25.02 -0.91 46.56
N LEU A 1038 26.25 -0.42 46.34
CA LEU A 1038 26.69 0.90 46.82
C LEU A 1038 25.87 2.02 46.17
N GLU A 1039 25.54 1.91 44.88
CA GLU A 1039 24.68 2.84 44.14
C GLU A 1039 23.20 2.87 44.60
N LEU A 1040 22.73 1.92 45.44
CA LEU A 1040 21.34 1.95 45.91
C LEU A 1040 21.09 3.14 46.86
N PRO A 1041 20.01 3.93 46.65
CA PRO A 1041 19.54 4.91 47.63
C PRO A 1041 19.39 4.35 49.06
N GLU A 1042 19.69 5.18 50.05
CA GLU A 1042 19.72 4.76 51.47
C GLU A 1042 18.36 4.24 51.96
N ASN A 1043 17.25 4.84 51.50
CA ASN A 1043 15.89 4.37 51.79
C ASN A 1043 15.53 3.00 51.18
N ILE A 1044 16.37 2.44 50.31
CA ILE A 1044 16.25 1.05 49.80
C ILE A 1044 17.08 0.09 50.66
N LYS A 1045 18.22 0.55 51.20
CA LYS A 1045 19.07 -0.19 52.14
C LYS A 1045 18.48 -0.22 53.56
N GLU A 1046 17.71 0.80 53.95
CA GLU A 1046 17.14 0.93 55.29
C GLU A 1046 16.22 -0.26 55.65
N GLY A 1047 16.63 -1.00 56.68
CA GLY A 1047 15.99 -2.23 57.14
C GLY A 1047 16.48 -3.54 56.49
N ILE A 1048 17.47 -3.48 55.58
CA ILE A 1048 18.00 -4.66 54.87
C ILE A 1048 19.53 -4.72 54.95
N GLU A 1049 20.03 -5.83 55.47
CA GLU A 1049 21.45 -6.17 55.42
C GLU A 1049 21.82 -6.83 54.07
N GLY A 1050 22.74 -6.22 53.33
CA GLY A 1050 23.30 -6.78 52.11
C GLY A 1050 24.54 -7.64 52.40
N ARG A 1051 24.48 -8.93 52.08
CA ARG A 1051 25.61 -9.86 52.20
C ARG A 1051 26.14 -10.27 50.81
N PRO A 1052 27.29 -9.72 50.37
CA PRO A 1052 27.93 -10.18 49.14
C PRO A 1052 28.55 -11.58 49.32
N ALA A 1053 28.53 -12.40 48.28
CA ALA A 1053 29.14 -13.72 48.24
C ALA A 1053 29.83 -13.99 46.89
N ASN A 1054 31.06 -14.52 46.94
CA ASN A 1054 31.89 -14.92 45.79
C ASN A 1054 31.77 -16.43 45.52
N TRP A 1055 31.69 -17.24 46.58
CA TRP A 1055 31.53 -18.68 46.51
C TRP A 1055 30.28 -19.16 47.24
N TYR A 1056 29.69 -20.26 46.77
CA TYR A 1056 28.50 -20.84 47.39
C TYR A 1056 28.73 -21.31 48.84
N SER A 1057 29.97 -21.65 49.23
CA SER A 1057 30.30 -21.93 50.64
C SER A 1057 29.95 -20.78 51.58
N GLU A 1058 30.19 -19.53 51.16
CA GLU A 1058 29.84 -18.33 51.93
C GLU A 1058 28.31 -18.20 52.07
N VAL A 1059 27.56 -18.59 51.04
CA VAL A 1059 26.08 -18.67 51.08
C VAL A 1059 25.62 -19.79 52.01
N PHE A 1060 26.28 -20.95 51.98
CA PHE A 1060 25.94 -22.11 52.80
C PHE A 1060 26.12 -21.80 54.29
N ASP A 1061 27.26 -21.21 54.68
CA ASP A 1061 27.53 -20.85 56.08
C ASP A 1061 26.60 -19.73 56.58
N LEU A 1062 26.19 -18.79 55.72
CA LEU A 1062 25.17 -17.77 56.04
C LEU A 1062 23.75 -18.34 56.23
N ILE A 1063 23.38 -19.37 55.47
CA ILE A 1063 22.03 -19.96 55.49
C ILE A 1063 21.89 -21.07 56.54
N PHE A 1064 22.96 -21.81 56.83
CA PHE A 1064 22.95 -22.96 57.75
C PHE A 1064 23.91 -22.81 58.96
N PRO A 1065 23.96 -21.65 59.65
CA PRO A 1065 24.99 -21.36 60.66
C PRO A 1065 24.94 -22.28 61.90
N ASN A 1066 23.76 -22.83 62.23
CA ASN A 1066 23.54 -23.71 63.38
C ASN A 1066 23.30 -25.18 62.97
N LEU A 1067 23.84 -25.61 61.84
CA LEU A 1067 23.63 -26.97 61.32
C LEU A 1067 24.41 -28.02 62.13
N ASP A 1068 23.68 -28.92 62.78
CA ASP A 1068 24.21 -30.18 63.32
C ASP A 1068 24.74 -31.05 62.17
N ARG A 1069 26.05 -30.97 61.92
CA ARG A 1069 26.71 -31.67 60.82
C ARG A 1069 26.69 -33.20 60.99
N GLU A 1070 26.68 -33.71 62.23
CA GLU A 1070 26.59 -35.15 62.48
C GLU A 1070 25.21 -35.70 62.11
N LYS A 1071 24.14 -35.02 62.55
CA LYS A 1071 22.77 -35.38 62.17
C LYS A 1071 22.52 -35.20 60.67
N ALA A 1072 23.08 -34.15 60.07
CA ALA A 1072 22.96 -33.87 58.64
C ALA A 1072 23.69 -34.89 57.75
N ASN A 1073 24.73 -35.57 58.25
CA ASN A 1073 25.44 -36.63 57.53
C ASN A 1073 24.69 -37.98 57.54
N LYS A 1074 23.77 -38.23 58.49
CA LYS A 1074 23.21 -39.58 58.72
C LYS A 1074 22.40 -40.14 57.54
N CYS A 1075 22.76 -41.38 57.16
CA CYS A 1075 22.14 -42.13 56.08
C CYS A 1075 20.71 -42.64 56.42
N LYS A 1076 19.68 -41.85 56.13
CA LYS A 1076 18.25 -42.23 56.30
C LYS A 1076 17.83 -43.50 55.53
N ILE A 1077 18.58 -43.87 54.49
CA ILE A 1077 18.40 -45.10 53.70
C ILE A 1077 18.97 -46.33 54.44
N CYS A 1078 19.90 -46.12 55.37
CA CYS A 1078 20.58 -47.14 56.15
C CYS A 1078 19.82 -47.49 57.44
N ASP A 1079 19.16 -46.52 58.08
CA ASP A 1079 18.38 -46.76 59.31
C ASP A 1079 17.19 -47.70 59.04
N ASN A 1080 16.53 -47.57 57.88
CA ASN A 1080 15.52 -48.51 57.36
C ASN A 1080 16.03 -49.96 57.16
N LYS A 1081 17.35 -50.20 57.23
CA LYS A 1081 17.96 -51.54 57.28
C LYS A 1081 18.34 -51.99 58.69
N LYS A 1082 18.57 -51.06 59.64
CA LYS A 1082 18.82 -51.37 61.06
C LYS A 1082 17.53 -51.78 61.76
N GLU A 1083 16.47 -50.97 61.67
CA GLU A 1083 15.17 -51.31 62.27
C GLU A 1083 14.61 -52.66 61.76
N LYS A 1084 14.94 -53.06 60.53
CA LYS A 1084 14.56 -54.33 59.90
C LYS A 1084 15.53 -55.50 60.15
N ARG A 1085 16.63 -55.25 60.87
CA ARG A 1085 17.53 -56.28 61.42
C ARG A 1085 17.30 -56.45 62.92
N GLU A 1086 17.09 -55.35 63.64
CA GLU A 1086 16.75 -55.34 65.06
C GLU A 1086 15.38 -56.02 65.28
N LYS A 1087 14.34 -55.65 64.52
CA LYS A 1087 13.06 -56.42 64.42
C LYS A 1087 13.19 -57.76 63.67
N LYS A 1088 14.36 -58.39 63.72
CA LYS A 1088 14.60 -59.75 63.26
C LYS A 1088 15.44 -60.53 64.26
N SER A 1089 16.40 -59.89 64.93
CA SER A 1089 17.02 -60.44 66.13
C SER A 1089 16.03 -60.54 67.29
N ASP A 1090 15.16 -59.54 67.46
CA ASP A 1090 14.16 -59.53 68.54
C ASP A 1090 13.10 -60.64 68.39
N ASP A 1091 12.89 -61.13 67.16
CA ASP A 1091 12.07 -62.33 66.88
C ASP A 1091 12.91 -63.62 67.10
N ASP A 1092 14.16 -63.65 66.60
CA ASP A 1092 15.05 -64.84 66.64
C ASP A 1092 15.55 -65.19 68.07
N ASP A 1093 15.54 -64.26 69.04
CA ASP A 1093 15.89 -64.49 70.47
C ASP A 1093 14.70 -64.94 71.36
N SER A 1094 13.60 -65.45 70.76
CA SER A 1094 12.33 -65.74 71.48
C SER A 1094 11.76 -67.17 71.34
N ASP A 1095 12.49 -68.12 70.73
CA ASP A 1095 12.18 -69.56 70.62
C ASP A 1095 13.00 -70.45 71.59
#